data_AF-A0A023JCY2-F1
#
_entry.id   AF-A0A023JCY2-F1
#
_cell.length_a   1.000
_cell.length_b   1.000
_cell.length_c   1.000
_cell.angle_alpha   90.00
_cell.angle_beta   90.00
_cell.angle_gamma   90.00
#
_symmetry.space_group_name_H-M   'P 1'
#
loop_
_entity.id
_entity.type
_entity.pdbx_description
1 polymer ?
#
loop_
_entity_poly.entity_id
_entity_poly.type
_entity_poly.pdbx_seq_one_letter_code
_entity_poly.pdbx_strand_id
1 'polypeptide(L)'
;MQVEPLKSLQQKIISDERNHSLTKKYLTKSLVEKYEEVKTALGGSLAQCVNTNAHNPGALLPRACDLGAYETFKDFFDPLIKDYHKVHTLDISHPPSSFGDLSKLEFKDLNADGNMVVSTRVRLGRTVEGYGFGPTLTKEMRLELEEKIATALRGLTGEYAGTYYPLTNMSEIDRVALVEKHFLFRNDDSVLRDAGGYIDWPHGRGIFINHAENFLVWVNEEDHVRVISMEKGGDLITIYKRLAGAIYELSKTLKFAFNSRFGFITFCPSNLGTTLRASVHARVPLLSSLPNFKEICEKHGIQPRGTHGEHTASVGGVYDLSNKRRLGLTELEAVTEMYNGVKSLLDLEKQMQAYNKNAPPGVMPIEPLTYLAHLLEAASIEKCYTRKHLTADIIKKFDGIRTKNGATLAHMIRNCAYNPRAICPRTGEAECYTIFADYLDAVVRDYHDVQEDSFKHPPPTFGDLEKLPFGDLDPNGQFIVSTRVRVGRSVENYLFPTIIGTADRLSLESKISLALKSLTGEHAGTYHPLSNMSEETRNQLVLDHFLFKNDDPVLRDAGGYRDWPVGRGIFHNKNKTFLVWVCEEDHIRIISMQQGGDLAAVYRRLIKGIQMIETKLNFAHSDKFGYLTCCPSNLGTTMRASVLLKIPKLSAQKAKMDEVCAKYRLQARGLHGEHTESPDGTYDISNKRRLGLTELTAAQEMAEGVAQMIQLEKSL
;
A
#
# COMPACT_ATOMS: atom_id res chain seq x y z
N MET A 1 38.21 4.79 5.99
CA MET A 1 37.59 4.72 4.64
C MET A 1 37.77 6.05 3.91
N GLN A 2 38.32 6.04 2.70
CA GLN A 2 38.35 7.23 1.83
C GLN A 2 37.06 7.28 1.00
N VAL A 3 36.41 8.44 0.95
CA VAL A 3 35.18 8.69 0.21
C VAL A 3 35.27 10.05 -0.49
N GLU A 4 34.38 10.29 -1.46
CA GLU A 4 34.25 11.59 -2.10
C GLU A 4 33.87 12.70 -1.10
N PRO A 5 34.16 13.97 -1.42
CA PRO A 5 33.70 15.11 -0.62
C PRO A 5 32.17 15.08 -0.43
N LEU A 6 31.72 15.52 0.75
CA LEU A 6 30.29 15.51 1.12
C LEU A 6 29.41 16.22 0.08
N LYS A 7 29.91 17.34 -0.47
CA LYS A 7 29.24 18.11 -1.53
C LYS A 7 29.02 17.30 -2.81
N SER A 8 30.00 16.50 -3.23
CA SER A 8 29.90 15.64 -4.40
C SER A 8 28.87 14.52 -4.19
N LEU A 9 28.90 13.90 -3.00
CA LEU A 9 27.92 12.87 -2.63
C LEU A 9 26.49 13.42 -2.61
N GLN A 10 26.29 14.61 -2.04
CA GLN A 10 24.99 15.29 -2.04
C GLN A 10 24.47 15.50 -3.47
N GLN A 11 25.32 16.00 -4.37
CA GLN A 11 24.93 16.23 -5.76
C GLN A 11 24.45 14.95 -6.44
N LYS A 12 25.19 13.84 -6.28
CA LYS A 12 24.79 12.52 -6.80
C LYS A 12 23.44 12.05 -6.26
N ILE A 13 23.24 12.18 -4.94
CA ILE A 13 21.99 11.78 -4.27
C ILE A 13 20.81 12.61 -4.78
N ILE A 14 20.99 13.92 -4.95
CA ILE A 14 19.92 14.82 -5.40
C ILE A 14 19.58 14.59 -6.88
N SER A 15 20.60 14.45 -7.74
CA SER A 15 20.42 14.28 -9.19
C SER A 15 19.87 12.92 -9.60
N ASP A 16 19.98 11.89 -8.75
CA ASP A 16 19.41 10.58 -9.05
C ASP A 16 17.89 10.58 -8.79
N GLU A 17 17.10 10.58 -9.87
CA GLU A 17 15.64 10.55 -9.84
C GLU A 17 15.09 9.28 -9.16
N ARG A 18 15.85 8.19 -9.16
CA ARG A 18 15.48 6.91 -8.53
C ARG A 18 15.65 6.96 -7.01
N ASN A 19 16.41 7.92 -6.50
CA ASN A 19 16.70 8.04 -5.09
C ASN A 19 15.56 8.78 -4.36
N HIS A 20 14.92 8.09 -3.43
CA HIS A 20 13.87 8.63 -2.56
C HIS A 20 14.21 8.44 -1.06
N SER A 21 15.51 8.37 -0.75
CA SER A 21 16.00 8.14 0.61
C SER A 21 15.68 9.29 1.56
N LEU A 22 15.61 8.99 2.86
CA LEU A 22 15.58 10.04 3.89
C LEU A 22 16.90 10.83 3.92
N THR A 23 18.02 10.22 3.49
CA THR A 23 19.27 10.93 3.25
C THR A 23 19.07 12.07 2.24
N LYS A 24 18.46 11.80 1.08
CA LYS A 24 18.13 12.83 0.08
C LYS A 24 17.21 13.91 0.65
N LYS A 25 16.22 13.51 1.45
CA LYS A 25 15.25 14.43 2.06
C LYS A 25 15.91 15.41 3.05
N TYR A 26 16.86 14.95 3.85
CA TYR A 26 17.42 15.73 4.95
C TYR A 26 18.83 16.27 4.72
N LEU A 27 19.60 15.79 3.73
CA LEU A 27 20.95 16.29 3.43
C LEU A 27 20.88 17.62 2.64
N THR A 28 20.54 18.71 3.32
CA THR A 28 20.41 20.05 2.72
C THR A 28 21.76 20.71 2.46
N LYS A 29 21.80 21.70 1.56
CA LYS A 29 23.02 22.47 1.27
C LYS A 29 23.62 23.12 2.51
N SER A 30 22.78 23.67 3.40
CA SER A 30 23.23 24.27 4.66
C SER A 30 23.87 23.25 5.60
N LEU A 31 23.39 22.00 5.62
CA LEU A 31 24.00 20.94 6.42
C LEU A 31 25.32 20.46 5.81
N VAL A 32 25.46 20.46 4.48
CA VAL A 32 26.75 20.19 3.83
C VAL A 32 27.78 21.23 4.23
N GLU A 33 27.46 22.52 4.08
CA GLU A 33 28.35 23.63 4.48
C GLU A 33 28.71 23.58 5.98
N LYS A 34 27.75 23.17 6.83
CA LYS A 34 27.97 23.04 8.27
C LYS A 34 28.92 21.89 8.64
N TYR A 35 28.84 20.76 7.94
CA TYR A 35 29.46 19.49 8.38
C TYR A 35 30.55 18.94 7.47
N GLU A 36 30.88 19.60 6.35
CA GLU A 36 31.88 19.10 5.39
C GLU A 36 33.26 18.85 6.03
N GLU A 37 33.72 19.76 6.88
CA GLU A 37 35.01 19.65 7.57
C GLU A 37 34.90 19.09 9.00
N VAL A 38 33.69 18.82 9.50
CA VAL A 38 33.49 18.34 10.88
C VAL A 38 33.82 16.85 10.97
N LYS A 39 34.58 16.48 12.00
CA LYS A 39 34.91 15.08 12.33
C LYS A 39 34.34 14.69 13.69
N THR A 40 33.96 13.43 13.82
CA THR A 40 33.66 12.82 15.13
C THR A 40 34.94 12.67 15.95
N ALA A 41 34.81 12.34 17.24
CA ALA A 41 35.97 12.05 18.10
C ALA A 41 36.84 10.89 17.60
N LEU A 42 36.29 9.99 16.77
CA LEU A 42 37.00 8.86 16.15
C LEU A 42 37.43 9.16 14.70
N GLY A 43 37.37 10.43 14.28
CA GLY A 43 37.83 10.88 12.95
C GLY A 43 36.83 10.58 11.81
N GLY A 44 35.62 10.13 12.13
CA GLY A 44 34.57 9.87 11.16
C GLY A 44 33.98 11.16 10.57
N SER A 45 33.39 11.08 9.38
CA SER A 45 32.77 12.22 8.69
C SER A 45 31.35 11.94 8.22
N LEU A 46 30.55 13.00 8.01
CA LEU A 46 29.22 12.86 7.43
C LEU A 46 29.25 12.30 6.01
N ALA A 47 30.32 12.55 5.24
CA ALA A 47 30.53 11.95 3.93
C ALA A 47 30.55 10.41 3.99
N GLN A 48 31.26 9.84 4.96
CA GLN A 48 31.28 8.38 5.17
C GLN A 48 29.89 7.84 5.55
N CYS A 49 29.10 8.61 6.30
CA CYS A 49 27.76 8.22 6.72
C CYS A 49 26.78 8.08 5.54
N VAL A 50 26.88 8.97 4.55
CA VAL A 50 25.92 9.06 3.43
C VAL A 50 26.40 8.41 2.14
N ASN A 51 27.67 7.96 2.09
CA ASN A 51 28.31 7.40 0.89
C ASN A 51 27.45 6.32 0.22
N THR A 52 26.92 5.38 1.00
CA THR A 52 26.10 4.29 0.47
C THR A 52 24.86 4.77 -0.27
N ASN A 53 24.24 5.88 0.14
CA ASN A 53 23.04 6.41 -0.53
C ASN A 53 23.35 7.04 -1.88
N ALA A 54 24.59 7.46 -2.14
CA ALA A 54 25.00 7.99 -3.45
C ALA A 54 25.16 6.87 -4.50
N HIS A 55 25.39 5.63 -4.05
CA HIS A 55 25.60 4.48 -4.92
C HIS A 55 24.42 3.50 -4.94
N ASN A 56 23.58 3.54 -3.90
CA ASN A 56 22.43 2.65 -3.74
C ASN A 56 21.14 3.48 -3.59
N PRO A 57 20.48 3.90 -4.69
CA PRO A 57 19.29 4.75 -4.63
C PRO A 57 18.09 4.10 -3.92
N GLY A 58 18.08 2.76 -3.82
CA GLY A 58 17.08 2.01 -3.04
C GLY A 58 17.32 2.02 -1.52
N ALA A 59 18.49 2.45 -1.04
CA ALA A 59 18.78 2.51 0.40
C ALA A 59 18.07 3.71 1.05
N LEU A 60 17.09 3.44 1.92
CA LEU A 60 16.27 4.48 2.55
C LEU A 60 17.05 5.34 3.56
N LEU A 61 18.06 4.77 4.23
CA LEU A 61 18.75 5.37 5.38
C LEU A 61 20.27 5.45 5.16
N PRO A 62 20.95 6.41 5.82
CA PRO A 62 22.41 6.43 5.91
C PRO A 62 22.93 5.34 6.86
N ARG A 63 24.24 5.33 7.09
CA ARG A 63 24.89 4.61 8.20
C ARG A 63 25.67 5.59 9.07
N ALA A 64 26.03 5.19 10.28
CA ALA A 64 26.91 5.97 11.14
C ALA A 64 28.37 5.59 10.89
N CYS A 65 29.28 6.56 10.75
CA CYS A 65 30.71 6.27 10.63
C CYS A 65 31.30 5.68 11.91
N ASP A 66 30.75 6.07 13.06
CA ASP A 66 31.03 5.59 14.41
C ASP A 66 29.87 5.98 15.35
N LEU A 67 29.90 5.53 16.60
CA LEU A 67 28.85 5.82 17.59
C LEU A 67 28.64 7.32 17.88
N GLY A 68 29.67 8.16 17.70
CA GLY A 68 29.61 9.60 17.92
C GLY A 68 28.95 10.38 16.79
N ALA A 69 28.70 9.74 15.65
CA ALA A 69 28.08 10.38 14.48
C ALA A 69 26.69 10.96 14.77
N TYR A 70 25.89 10.26 15.59
CA TYR A 70 24.53 10.68 15.94
C TYR A 70 24.50 12.00 16.71
N GLU A 71 25.51 12.28 17.54
CA GLU A 71 25.61 13.55 18.27
C GLU A 71 26.35 14.61 17.45
N THR A 72 27.45 14.23 16.79
CA THR A 72 28.29 15.16 15.99
C THR A 72 27.49 15.77 14.84
N PHE A 73 26.67 14.95 14.15
CA PHE A 73 25.87 15.36 13.00
C PHE A 73 24.36 15.38 13.33
N LYS A 74 24.01 15.78 14.57
CA LYS A 74 22.64 15.69 15.08
C LYS A 74 21.58 16.37 14.21
N ASP A 75 21.91 17.50 13.58
CA ASP A 75 20.93 18.24 12.77
C ASP A 75 20.56 17.48 11.48
N PHE A 76 21.38 16.52 11.07
CA PHE A 76 21.08 15.58 10.00
C PHE A 76 20.38 14.31 10.52
N PHE A 77 20.91 13.69 11.59
CA PHE A 77 20.39 12.43 12.10
C PHE A 77 19.05 12.55 12.83
N ASP A 78 18.83 13.57 13.66
CA ASP A 78 17.61 13.72 14.45
C ASP A 78 16.33 13.79 13.60
N PRO A 79 16.21 14.68 12.58
CA PRO A 79 15.00 14.73 11.77
C PRO A 79 14.77 13.43 10.99
N LEU A 80 15.85 12.78 10.55
CA LEU A 80 15.80 11.50 9.84
C LEU A 80 15.34 10.35 10.75
N ILE A 81 15.85 10.28 11.98
CA ILE A 81 15.46 9.28 12.99
C ILE A 81 14.00 9.50 13.38
N LYS A 82 13.58 10.75 13.60
CA LYS A 82 12.18 11.08 13.90
C LYS A 82 11.24 10.65 12.77
N ASP A 83 11.62 10.89 11.52
CA ASP A 83 10.83 10.49 10.37
C ASP A 83 10.74 8.96 10.23
N TYR A 84 11.87 8.26 10.32
CA TYR A 84 11.89 6.80 10.17
C TYR A 84 11.12 6.10 11.29
N HIS A 85 11.39 6.46 12.54
CA HIS A 85 10.76 5.84 13.73
C HIS A 85 9.40 6.44 14.08
N LYS A 86 8.91 7.42 13.30
CA LYS A 86 7.64 8.12 13.54
C LYS A 86 7.54 8.68 14.96
N VAL A 87 8.61 9.33 15.42
CA VAL A 87 8.66 10.00 16.72
C VAL A 87 7.88 11.31 16.61
N HIS A 88 6.78 11.40 17.36
CA HIS A 88 5.88 12.56 17.35
C HIS A 88 6.19 13.60 18.45
N THR A 89 7.08 13.26 19.39
CA THR A 89 7.54 14.16 20.46
C THR A 89 8.58 15.15 19.95
N LEU A 90 8.73 16.28 20.65
CA LEU A 90 9.75 17.27 20.33
C LEU A 90 11.15 16.66 20.43
N ASP A 91 11.41 15.84 21.44
CA ASP A 91 12.69 15.19 21.66
C ASP A 91 12.61 13.68 21.44
N ILE A 92 13.73 13.12 20.97
CA ILE A 92 13.91 11.67 20.85
C ILE A 92 14.31 11.13 22.23
N SER A 93 13.56 10.17 22.74
CA SER A 93 13.83 9.52 24.02
C SER A 93 13.64 8.01 23.94
N HIS A 94 14.38 7.28 24.76
CA HIS A 94 14.27 5.84 24.90
C HIS A 94 14.31 5.45 26.39
N PRO A 95 13.43 4.53 26.84
CA PRO A 95 13.47 4.06 28.22
C PRO A 95 14.74 3.25 28.51
N PRO A 96 15.10 3.05 29.79
CA PRO A 96 16.10 2.06 30.17
C PRO A 96 15.76 0.67 29.63
N SER A 97 16.79 -0.13 29.33
CA SER A 97 16.62 -1.52 28.89
C SER A 97 15.85 -2.33 29.94
N SER A 98 14.86 -3.09 29.50
CA SER A 98 14.04 -3.95 30.35
C SER A 98 13.47 -5.12 29.55
N PHE A 99 13.91 -6.34 29.90
CA PHE A 99 13.37 -7.59 29.37
C PHE A 99 12.18 -8.13 30.20
N GLY A 100 11.76 -7.39 31.23
CA GLY A 100 10.72 -7.80 32.16
C GLY A 100 11.17 -8.85 33.18
N ASP A 101 10.23 -9.27 34.02
CA ASP A 101 10.41 -10.42 34.89
C ASP A 101 10.25 -11.70 34.07
N LEU A 102 11.38 -12.29 33.67
CA LEU A 102 11.40 -13.49 32.83
C LEU A 102 10.60 -14.65 33.46
N SER A 103 10.47 -14.72 34.79
CA SER A 103 9.69 -15.79 35.43
C SER A 103 8.18 -15.65 35.23
N LYS A 104 7.69 -14.46 34.86
CA LYS A 104 6.26 -14.10 34.73
C LYS A 104 5.82 -13.83 33.28
N LEU A 105 6.61 -14.21 32.28
CA LEU A 105 6.22 -14.06 30.88
C LEU A 105 5.14 -15.09 30.50
N GLU A 106 4.02 -14.62 29.94
CA GLU A 106 2.84 -15.45 29.61
C GLU A 106 2.46 -15.41 28.11
N PHE A 107 3.44 -15.61 27.22
CA PHE A 107 3.16 -15.84 25.80
C PHE A 107 2.84 -17.31 25.53
N LYS A 108 1.63 -17.64 25.04
CA LYS A 108 1.34 -19.00 24.54
C LYS A 108 2.14 -19.27 23.27
N ASP A 109 2.48 -20.53 23.01
CA ASP A 109 3.09 -20.94 21.74
C ASP A 109 2.25 -20.44 20.55
N LEU A 110 2.86 -19.72 19.61
CA LEU A 110 2.20 -19.19 18.42
C LEU A 110 1.68 -20.29 17.47
N ASN A 111 2.11 -21.54 17.66
CA ASN A 111 1.59 -22.71 16.96
C ASN A 111 0.39 -23.38 17.64
N ALA A 112 0.04 -22.99 18.87
CA ALA A 112 -1.04 -23.62 19.63
C ALA A 112 -2.36 -23.69 18.85
N ASP A 113 -2.61 -22.73 17.95
CA ASP A 113 -3.90 -22.57 17.28
C ASP A 113 -3.89 -22.82 15.75
N GLY A 114 -2.86 -23.44 15.16
CA GLY A 114 -2.91 -23.75 13.73
C GLY A 114 -1.63 -24.22 13.04
N ASN A 115 -0.54 -24.42 13.78
CA ASN A 115 0.74 -24.92 13.26
C ASN A 115 1.27 -24.18 12.01
N MET A 116 1.07 -22.86 11.95
CA MET A 116 1.45 -21.99 10.83
C MET A 116 2.88 -21.46 10.93
N VAL A 117 3.48 -21.46 12.14
CA VAL A 117 4.83 -20.99 12.39
C VAL A 117 5.85 -22.10 12.12
N VAL A 118 6.76 -21.84 11.19
CA VAL A 118 7.88 -22.72 10.82
C VAL A 118 9.02 -22.58 11.84
N SER A 119 9.35 -21.36 12.20
CA SER A 119 10.43 -21.02 13.12
C SER A 119 10.22 -19.66 13.74
N THR A 120 10.76 -19.48 14.93
CA THR A 120 10.76 -18.23 15.67
C THR A 120 12.20 -17.79 15.91
N ARG A 121 12.44 -16.48 15.89
CA ARG A 121 13.77 -15.89 16.04
C ARG A 121 13.68 -14.54 16.72
N VAL A 122 14.57 -14.28 17.67
CA VAL A 122 14.73 -12.95 18.27
C VAL A 122 16.19 -12.54 18.13
N ARG A 123 16.44 -11.31 17.68
CA ARG A 123 17.79 -10.74 17.59
C ARG A 123 17.93 -9.39 18.28
N LEU A 124 19.15 -9.10 18.69
CA LEU A 124 19.63 -7.81 19.19
C LEU A 124 20.92 -7.41 18.46
N GLY A 125 21.20 -6.12 18.41
CA GLY A 125 22.49 -5.56 18.03
C GLY A 125 23.13 -4.80 19.20
N ARG A 126 24.45 -4.82 19.32
CA ARG A 126 25.18 -4.01 20.30
C ARG A 126 26.45 -3.44 19.70
N THR A 127 26.78 -2.23 20.18
CA THR A 127 28.05 -1.55 19.92
C THR A 127 28.88 -1.56 21.19
N VAL A 128 30.09 -2.09 21.13
CA VAL A 128 31.06 -2.06 22.25
C VAL A 128 31.70 -0.67 22.32
N GLU A 129 31.73 -0.07 23.51
CA GLU A 129 32.33 1.25 23.73
C GLU A 129 33.83 1.27 23.39
N GLY A 130 34.31 2.41 22.88
CA GLY A 130 35.72 2.64 22.55
C GLY A 130 36.12 2.26 21.11
N TYR A 131 35.23 1.65 20.34
CA TYR A 131 35.48 1.27 18.95
C TYR A 131 34.50 1.98 18.01
N GLY A 132 34.99 2.42 16.85
CA GLY A 132 34.14 2.98 15.79
C GLY A 132 33.52 1.89 14.92
N PHE A 133 32.79 2.26 13.85
CA PHE A 133 32.26 1.31 12.87
C PHE A 133 33.20 1.14 11.68
N GLY A 134 32.78 0.34 10.69
CA GLY A 134 33.53 0.02 9.46
C GLY A 134 34.36 1.18 8.88
N PRO A 135 33.78 2.39 8.67
CA PRO A 135 34.50 3.54 8.12
C PRO A 135 35.71 4.04 8.94
N THR A 136 35.69 3.85 10.25
CA THR A 136 36.65 4.41 11.23
C THR A 136 37.53 3.36 11.90
N LEU A 137 37.19 2.07 11.82
CA LEU A 137 38.03 0.99 12.34
C LEU A 137 39.29 0.82 11.48
N THR A 138 40.45 0.72 12.14
CA THR A 138 41.64 0.10 11.53
C THR A 138 41.52 -1.42 11.58
N LYS A 139 42.37 -2.12 10.81
CA LYS A 139 42.43 -3.58 10.82
C LYS A 139 42.75 -4.11 12.22
N GLU A 140 43.71 -3.49 12.90
CA GLU A 140 44.17 -3.86 14.25
C GLU A 140 43.07 -3.65 15.29
N MET A 141 42.38 -2.50 15.26
CA MET A 141 41.26 -2.23 16.17
C MET A 141 40.11 -3.22 15.96
N ARG A 142 39.85 -3.63 14.71
CA ARG A 142 38.81 -4.63 14.41
C ARG A 142 39.19 -6.01 14.95
N LEU A 143 40.45 -6.41 14.84
CA LEU A 143 40.97 -7.66 15.41
C LEU A 143 40.96 -7.64 16.94
N GLU A 144 41.32 -6.52 17.55
CA GLU A 144 41.25 -6.34 19.00
C GLU A 144 39.81 -6.44 19.51
N LEU A 145 38.88 -5.76 18.82
CA LEU A 145 37.45 -5.83 19.11
C LEU A 145 36.91 -7.26 18.95
N GLU A 146 37.29 -7.95 17.87
CA GLU A 146 36.94 -9.35 17.65
C GLU A 146 37.39 -10.22 18.82
N GLU A 147 38.66 -10.15 19.22
CA GLU A 147 39.22 -11.00 20.28
C GLU A 147 38.59 -10.69 21.64
N LYS A 148 38.27 -9.42 21.91
CA LYS A 148 37.52 -9.00 23.10
C LYS A 148 36.12 -9.64 23.14
N ILE A 149 35.40 -9.63 22.03
CA ILE A 149 34.06 -10.24 21.92
C ILE A 149 34.17 -11.77 21.98
N ALA A 150 35.10 -12.38 21.24
CA ALA A 150 35.31 -13.82 21.20
C ALA A 150 35.70 -14.37 22.58
N THR A 151 36.50 -13.64 23.35
CA THR A 151 36.84 -14.00 24.73
C THR A 151 35.62 -13.98 25.65
N ALA A 152 34.77 -12.95 25.54
CA ALA A 152 33.50 -12.91 26.28
C ALA A 152 32.59 -14.09 25.91
N LEU A 153 32.52 -14.45 24.62
CA LEU A 153 31.71 -15.56 24.13
C LEU A 153 32.25 -16.93 24.59
N ARG A 154 33.57 -17.13 24.56
CA ARG A 154 34.22 -18.35 25.09
C ARG A 154 34.01 -18.53 26.59
N GLY A 155 33.78 -17.44 27.32
CA GLY A 155 33.45 -17.48 28.75
C GLY A 155 32.01 -17.88 29.08
N LEU A 156 31.12 -17.99 28.08
CA LEU A 156 29.75 -18.41 28.29
C LEU A 156 29.68 -19.91 28.64
N THR A 157 28.89 -20.24 29.67
CA THR A 157 28.73 -21.61 30.19
C THR A 157 27.29 -22.10 30.10
N GLY A 158 27.04 -23.37 30.44
CA GLY A 158 25.68 -23.92 30.49
C GLY A 158 25.05 -24.00 29.11
N GLU A 159 23.80 -23.52 28.97
CA GLU A 159 23.06 -23.53 27.69
C GLU A 159 23.75 -22.71 26.57
N TYR A 160 24.64 -21.80 26.93
CA TYR A 160 25.35 -20.92 26.00
C TYR A 160 26.73 -21.45 25.60
N ALA A 161 27.21 -22.55 26.19
CA ALA A 161 28.49 -23.13 25.84
C ALA A 161 28.53 -23.50 24.35
N GLY A 162 29.64 -23.18 23.69
CA GLY A 162 29.72 -23.23 22.23
C GLY A 162 31.10 -22.98 21.66
N THR A 163 31.14 -22.84 20.34
CA THR A 163 32.37 -22.68 19.57
C THR A 163 32.35 -21.36 18.81
N TYR A 164 33.46 -20.63 18.86
CA TYR A 164 33.70 -19.46 18.02
C TYR A 164 34.45 -19.89 16.75
N TYR A 165 33.90 -19.51 15.60
CA TYR A 165 34.44 -19.76 14.28
C TYR A 165 34.85 -18.42 13.64
N PRO A 166 36.14 -18.05 13.66
CA PRO A 166 36.60 -16.90 12.90
C PRO A 166 36.37 -17.17 11.40
N LEU A 167 35.96 -16.15 10.66
CA LEU A 167 35.85 -16.25 9.20
C LEU A 167 37.24 -16.38 8.55
N THR A 168 38.28 -15.85 9.20
CA THR A 168 39.67 -16.05 8.76
C THR A 168 40.01 -17.53 8.88
N ASN A 169 40.35 -18.16 7.75
CA ASN A 169 40.66 -19.60 7.64
C ASN A 169 39.47 -20.55 7.81
N MET A 170 38.22 -20.07 7.78
CA MET A 170 37.06 -20.97 7.68
C MET A 170 37.12 -21.75 6.36
N SER A 171 36.95 -23.07 6.41
CA SER A 171 36.96 -23.89 5.20
C SER A 171 35.75 -23.56 4.33
N GLU A 172 35.89 -23.70 3.01
CA GLU A 172 34.76 -23.45 2.10
C GLU A 172 33.59 -24.39 2.36
N ILE A 173 33.86 -25.62 2.81
CA ILE A 173 32.85 -26.61 3.18
C ILE A 173 32.04 -26.12 4.38
N ASP A 174 32.72 -25.67 5.45
CA ASP A 174 32.05 -25.13 6.63
C ASP A 174 31.27 -23.85 6.29
N ARG A 175 31.87 -23.00 5.46
CA ARG A 175 31.24 -21.75 5.00
C ARG A 175 29.91 -22.04 4.28
N VAL A 176 29.91 -22.97 3.33
CA VAL A 176 28.70 -23.38 2.59
C VAL A 176 27.68 -23.99 3.54
N ALA A 177 28.08 -24.94 4.39
CA ALA A 177 27.18 -25.59 5.34
C ALA A 177 26.50 -24.60 6.30
N LEU A 178 27.25 -23.61 6.81
CA LEU A 178 26.73 -22.59 7.71
C LEU A 178 25.82 -21.58 6.99
N VAL A 179 26.07 -21.28 5.71
CA VAL A 179 25.15 -20.47 4.89
C VAL A 179 23.84 -21.21 4.65
N GLU A 180 23.88 -22.51 4.34
CA GLU A 180 22.69 -23.34 4.13
C GLU A 180 21.85 -23.49 5.39
N LYS A 181 22.48 -23.54 6.57
CA LYS A 181 21.81 -23.50 7.87
C LYS A 181 21.26 -22.10 8.25
N HIS A 182 21.50 -21.08 7.44
CA HIS A 182 21.22 -19.66 7.74
C HIS A 182 21.96 -19.13 8.98
N PHE A 183 23.13 -19.69 9.29
CA PHE A 183 23.95 -19.33 10.45
C PHE A 183 25.04 -18.31 10.12
N LEU A 184 25.49 -18.26 8.85
CA LEU A 184 26.60 -17.41 8.43
C LEU A 184 26.13 -16.27 7.51
N PHE A 185 26.65 -15.07 7.78
CA PHE A 185 26.49 -13.89 6.94
C PHE A 185 27.49 -13.86 5.78
N ARG A 186 27.21 -13.04 4.76
CA ARG A 186 28.02 -12.92 3.54
C ARG A 186 28.42 -11.47 3.28
N ASN A 187 29.30 -11.28 2.30
CA ASN A 187 29.79 -9.98 1.85
C ASN A 187 29.14 -9.50 0.53
N ASP A 188 27.87 -9.81 0.34
CA ASP A 188 27.11 -9.60 -0.90
C ASP A 188 26.14 -8.40 -0.86
N ASP A 189 25.98 -7.74 0.29
CA ASP A 189 25.15 -6.53 0.41
C ASP A 189 25.92 -5.28 -0.07
N SER A 190 25.47 -4.69 -1.19
CA SER A 190 26.07 -3.46 -1.73
C SER A 190 25.90 -2.25 -0.81
N VAL A 191 24.78 -2.15 -0.10
CA VAL A 191 24.52 -1.05 0.83
C VAL A 191 25.52 -1.11 1.99
N LEU A 192 25.77 -2.30 2.54
CA LEU A 192 26.74 -2.51 3.60
C LEU A 192 28.18 -2.31 3.11
N ARG A 193 28.51 -2.81 1.92
CA ARG A 193 29.81 -2.60 1.26
C ARG A 193 30.15 -1.13 1.10
N ASP A 194 29.24 -0.36 0.51
CA ASP A 194 29.46 1.07 0.21
C ASP A 194 29.35 1.95 1.46
N ALA A 195 28.88 1.40 2.58
CA ALA A 195 28.97 2.02 3.89
C ALA A 195 30.24 1.64 4.67
N GLY A 196 31.17 0.89 4.05
CA GLY A 196 32.44 0.48 4.66
C GLY A 196 32.38 -0.78 5.54
N GLY A 197 31.29 -1.55 5.49
CA GLY A 197 31.08 -2.74 6.32
C GLY A 197 32.04 -3.90 6.02
N TYR A 198 32.61 -3.95 4.81
CA TYR A 198 33.49 -5.05 4.37
C TYR A 198 34.98 -4.67 4.23
N ILE A 199 35.39 -3.54 4.79
CA ILE A 199 36.81 -3.16 4.84
C ILE A 199 37.60 -4.24 5.61
N ASP A 200 38.75 -4.64 5.05
CA ASP A 200 39.62 -5.72 5.54
C ASP A 200 38.98 -7.12 5.62
N TRP A 201 37.92 -7.39 4.85
CA TRP A 201 37.27 -8.71 4.83
C TRP A 201 38.26 -9.84 4.48
N PRO A 202 38.23 -11.00 5.17
CA PRO A 202 37.33 -11.40 6.26
C PRO A 202 37.89 -11.17 7.68
N HIS A 203 38.97 -10.41 7.84
CA HIS A 203 39.66 -10.25 9.14
C HIS A 203 38.81 -9.51 10.17
N GLY A 204 38.95 -9.89 11.45
CA GLY A 204 38.21 -9.24 12.53
C GLY A 204 36.76 -9.72 12.66
N ARG A 205 36.38 -10.84 12.03
CA ARG A 205 34.99 -11.27 11.87
C ARG A 205 34.85 -12.76 12.15
N GLY A 206 33.74 -13.14 12.77
CA GLY A 206 33.45 -14.51 13.12
C GLY A 206 31.98 -14.75 13.45
N ILE A 207 31.66 -16.02 13.68
CA ILE A 207 30.39 -16.43 14.25
C ILE A 207 30.63 -17.27 15.50
N PHE A 208 29.74 -17.18 16.47
CA PHE A 208 29.65 -18.11 17.60
C PHE A 208 28.37 -18.91 17.49
N ILE A 209 28.43 -20.20 17.81
CA ILE A 209 27.28 -21.10 17.82
C ILE A 209 27.35 -21.94 19.10
N ASN A 210 26.26 -21.95 19.88
CA ASN A 210 26.17 -22.84 21.03
C ASN A 210 26.01 -24.31 20.61
N HIS A 211 26.27 -25.25 21.51
CA HIS A 211 26.19 -26.69 21.19
C HIS A 211 24.80 -27.15 20.71
N ALA A 212 23.73 -26.46 21.12
CA ALA A 212 22.37 -26.77 20.71
C ALA A 212 21.94 -26.10 19.39
N GLU A 213 22.81 -25.34 18.73
CA GLU A 213 22.56 -24.64 17.47
C GLU A 213 21.30 -23.73 17.48
N ASN A 214 20.97 -23.16 18.64
CA ASN A 214 19.77 -22.34 18.86
C ASN A 214 20.08 -20.95 19.47
N PHE A 215 21.37 -20.67 19.68
CA PHE A 215 21.94 -19.39 20.02
C PHE A 215 23.18 -19.11 19.17
N LEU A 216 23.18 -17.95 18.51
CA LEU A 216 24.22 -17.53 17.57
C LEU A 216 24.63 -16.09 17.82
N VAL A 217 25.90 -15.79 17.56
CA VAL A 217 26.41 -14.41 17.59
C VAL A 217 27.22 -14.14 16.34
N TRP A 218 26.91 -13.06 15.62
CA TRP A 218 27.76 -12.54 14.55
C TRP A 218 28.63 -11.42 15.09
N VAL A 219 29.91 -11.45 14.74
CA VAL A 219 30.92 -10.48 15.18
C VAL A 219 31.40 -9.66 13.99
N ASN A 220 31.27 -8.34 14.10
CA ASN A 220 31.72 -7.34 13.11
C ASN A 220 31.16 -7.55 11.68
N GLU A 221 29.90 -7.96 11.59
CA GLU A 221 29.16 -8.09 10.33
C GLU A 221 28.64 -6.73 9.87
N GLU A 222 27.60 -6.23 10.53
CA GLU A 222 27.03 -4.88 10.36
C GLU A 222 27.23 -4.04 11.64
N ASP A 223 26.81 -4.59 12.78
CA ASP A 223 27.10 -4.07 14.13
C ASP A 223 28.28 -4.85 14.75
N HIS A 224 28.82 -4.38 15.88
CA HIS A 224 29.93 -5.10 16.55
C HIS A 224 29.51 -6.50 17.00
N VAL A 225 28.31 -6.59 17.59
CA VAL A 225 27.71 -7.84 18.02
C VAL A 225 26.26 -7.90 17.54
N ARG A 226 25.89 -8.98 16.85
CA ARG A 226 24.50 -9.32 16.58
C ARG A 226 24.18 -10.65 17.23
N VAL A 227 23.39 -10.60 18.30
CA VAL A 227 23.02 -11.75 19.13
C VAL A 227 21.68 -12.27 18.65
N ILE A 228 21.57 -13.58 18.45
CA ILE A 228 20.43 -14.24 17.83
C ILE A 228 20.07 -15.46 18.68
N SER A 229 18.80 -15.60 19.00
CA SER A 229 18.24 -16.87 19.44
C SER A 229 17.13 -17.30 18.49
N MET A 230 17.07 -18.58 18.16
CA MET A 230 16.10 -19.11 17.19
C MET A 230 15.89 -20.61 17.35
N GLU A 231 14.67 -21.06 17.08
CA GLU A 231 14.30 -22.48 17.00
C GLU A 231 13.17 -22.71 15.99
N LYS A 232 12.90 -23.98 15.67
CA LYS A 232 11.69 -24.38 14.96
C LYS A 232 10.46 -24.20 15.88
N GLY A 233 9.29 -23.97 15.27
CA GLY A 233 8.05 -23.78 16.01
C GLY A 233 7.83 -22.36 16.54
N GLY A 234 6.83 -22.21 17.42
CA GLY A 234 6.28 -20.92 17.87
C GLY A 234 6.56 -20.56 19.33
N ASP A 235 7.46 -21.28 20.03
CA ASP A 235 7.81 -21.03 21.43
C ASP A 235 8.69 -19.78 21.59
N LEU A 236 8.04 -18.62 21.53
CA LEU A 236 8.67 -17.33 21.70
C LEU A 236 9.25 -17.12 23.10
N ILE A 237 8.66 -17.72 24.15
CA ILE A 237 9.11 -17.54 25.52
C ILE A 237 10.54 -18.07 25.68
N THR A 238 10.76 -19.32 25.30
CA THR A 238 12.06 -19.98 25.47
C THR A 238 13.15 -19.22 24.71
N ILE A 239 12.86 -18.83 23.47
CA ILE A 239 13.78 -18.07 22.61
C ILE A 239 14.10 -16.69 23.20
N TYR A 240 13.10 -15.98 23.70
CA TYR A 240 13.28 -14.66 24.30
C TYR A 240 14.07 -14.72 25.61
N LYS A 241 13.76 -15.68 26.48
CA LYS A 241 14.48 -15.91 27.75
C LYS A 241 15.95 -16.21 27.51
N ARG A 242 16.25 -17.09 26.56
CA ARG A 242 17.63 -17.44 26.20
C ARG A 242 18.38 -16.22 25.66
N LEU A 243 17.75 -15.40 24.82
CA LEU A 243 18.38 -14.18 24.34
C LEU A 243 18.66 -13.19 25.47
N ALA A 244 17.69 -12.99 26.38
CA ALA A 244 17.81 -12.11 27.53
C ALA A 244 18.90 -12.58 28.52
N GLY A 245 18.99 -13.88 28.79
CA GLY A 245 20.05 -14.46 29.61
C GLY A 245 21.44 -14.28 29.00
N ALA A 246 21.59 -14.58 27.71
CA ALA A 246 22.87 -14.40 27.02
C ALA A 246 23.36 -12.94 27.04
N ILE A 247 22.47 -11.98 26.76
CA ILE A 247 22.87 -10.58 26.71
C ILE A 247 23.20 -10.03 28.11
N TYR A 248 22.52 -10.52 29.15
CA TYR A 248 22.86 -10.22 30.54
C TYR A 248 24.27 -10.71 30.88
N GLU A 249 24.62 -11.96 30.54
CA GLU A 249 25.97 -12.50 30.76
C GLU A 249 27.04 -11.73 29.99
N LEU A 250 26.80 -11.42 28.71
CA LEU A 250 27.74 -10.63 27.89
C LEU A 250 27.93 -9.22 28.44
N SER A 251 26.89 -8.61 29.02
CA SER A 251 26.97 -7.25 29.58
C SER A 251 27.87 -7.14 30.83
N LYS A 252 28.20 -8.27 31.48
CA LYS A 252 29.13 -8.30 32.62
C LYS A 252 30.58 -8.07 32.19
N THR A 253 30.91 -8.41 30.95
CA THR A 253 32.29 -8.35 30.40
C THR A 253 32.44 -7.29 29.32
N LEU A 254 31.39 -7.01 28.55
CA LEU A 254 31.37 -6.02 27.48
C LEU A 254 30.54 -4.79 27.89
N LYS A 255 31.16 -3.61 27.81
CA LYS A 255 30.45 -2.33 27.96
C LYS A 255 29.81 -1.95 26.63
N PHE A 256 28.49 -1.86 26.62
CA PHE A 256 27.72 -1.52 25.42
C PHE A 256 27.29 -0.06 25.42
N ALA A 257 27.48 0.62 24.28
CA ALA A 257 27.12 2.02 24.10
C ALA A 257 25.59 2.20 24.16
N PHE A 258 25.14 2.97 25.16
CA PHE A 258 23.74 3.29 25.40
C PHE A 258 23.58 4.76 25.79
N ASN A 259 22.50 5.41 25.37
CA ASN A 259 22.08 6.69 25.95
C ASN A 259 20.54 6.82 26.02
N SER A 260 20.07 7.78 26.80
CA SER A 260 18.63 8.01 27.04
C SER A 260 17.86 8.57 25.83
N ARG A 261 18.54 9.02 24.78
CA ARG A 261 17.91 9.52 23.55
C ARG A 261 17.64 8.39 22.56
N PHE A 262 18.66 7.60 22.27
CA PHE A 262 18.67 6.60 21.21
C PHE A 262 18.64 5.16 21.70
N GLY A 263 18.70 4.93 23.01
CA GLY A 263 18.89 3.59 23.55
C GLY A 263 20.26 3.03 23.19
N PHE A 264 20.32 1.76 22.80
CA PHE A 264 21.55 1.15 22.30
C PHE A 264 21.91 1.70 20.92
N ILE A 265 23.18 2.06 20.75
CA ILE A 265 23.70 2.61 19.51
C ILE A 265 24.00 1.48 18.51
N THR A 266 23.63 1.68 17.25
CA THR A 266 23.83 0.72 16.15
C THR A 266 24.40 1.42 14.92
N PHE A 267 24.98 0.64 14.00
CA PHE A 267 25.54 1.15 12.75
C PHE A 267 24.48 1.76 11.83
N CYS A 268 23.32 1.12 11.74
CA CYS A 268 22.17 1.61 10.99
C CYS A 268 21.16 2.31 11.92
N PRO A 269 20.65 3.51 11.56
CA PRO A 269 19.65 4.22 12.36
C PRO A 269 18.33 3.45 12.57
N SER A 270 18.02 2.48 11.69
CA SER A 270 16.80 1.66 11.81
C SER A 270 16.79 0.76 13.05
N ASN A 271 17.97 0.39 13.56
CA ASN A 271 18.09 -0.55 14.67
C ASN A 271 18.34 0.14 16.03
N LEU A 272 18.26 1.48 16.12
CA LEU A 272 18.37 2.19 17.39
C LEU A 272 17.28 1.78 18.40
N GLY A 273 17.51 2.05 19.68
CA GLY A 273 16.59 1.79 20.78
C GLY A 273 16.86 0.42 21.40
N THR A 274 15.85 -0.44 21.37
CA THR A 274 15.96 -1.83 21.84
C THR A 274 16.92 -2.65 21.00
N THR A 275 17.08 -2.28 19.72
CA THR A 275 17.65 -3.10 18.63
C THR A 275 16.89 -4.41 18.37
N LEU A 276 15.80 -4.64 19.10
CA LEU A 276 15.13 -5.93 19.18
C LEU A 276 14.26 -6.15 17.95
N ARG A 277 14.55 -7.25 17.25
CA ARG A 277 13.66 -7.81 16.24
C ARG A 277 13.29 -9.23 16.63
N ALA A 278 12.09 -9.38 17.17
CA ALA A 278 11.42 -10.67 17.30
C ALA A 278 10.67 -10.94 15.99
N SER A 279 10.78 -12.15 15.47
CA SER A 279 10.17 -12.55 14.20
C SER A 279 9.73 -14.01 14.18
N VAL A 280 8.72 -14.31 13.37
CA VAL A 280 8.37 -15.67 12.96
C VAL A 280 8.44 -15.82 11.45
N HIS A 281 8.80 -17.01 10.98
CA HIS A 281 8.44 -17.45 9.62
C HIS A 281 7.09 -18.14 9.68
N ALA A 282 6.06 -17.52 9.12
CA ALA A 282 4.68 -18.01 9.19
C ALA A 282 4.08 -18.24 7.80
N ARG A 283 3.32 -19.34 7.65
CA ARG A 283 2.48 -19.64 6.48
C ARG A 283 1.19 -18.84 6.55
N VAL A 284 1.10 -17.77 5.77
CA VAL A 284 -0.07 -16.86 5.71
C VAL A 284 -0.52 -16.60 4.24
N PRO A 285 -0.77 -17.65 3.44
CA PRO A 285 -1.00 -17.51 2.00
C PRO A 285 -2.25 -16.69 1.65
N LEU A 286 -3.34 -16.77 2.44
CA LEU A 286 -4.55 -16.01 2.12
C LEU A 286 -4.42 -14.55 2.54
N LEU A 287 -3.97 -14.30 3.77
CA LEU A 287 -3.73 -12.96 4.30
C LEU A 287 -2.71 -12.19 3.45
N SER A 288 -1.62 -12.84 3.04
CA SER A 288 -0.60 -12.20 2.19
C SER A 288 -1.05 -11.91 0.76
N SER A 289 -2.13 -12.55 0.29
CA SER A 289 -2.74 -12.26 -1.01
C SER A 289 -3.69 -11.05 -0.99
N LEU A 290 -4.00 -10.51 0.20
CA LEU A 290 -4.89 -9.37 0.32
C LEU A 290 -4.25 -8.08 -0.24
N PRO A 291 -5.04 -7.21 -0.92
CA PRO A 291 -4.51 -6.00 -1.56
C PRO A 291 -3.77 -5.03 -0.64
N ASN A 292 -4.10 -5.03 0.66
CA ASN A 292 -3.56 -4.17 1.70
C ASN A 292 -2.86 -4.95 2.81
N PHE A 293 -2.26 -6.11 2.49
CA PHE A 293 -1.55 -6.96 3.45
C PHE A 293 -0.52 -6.18 4.29
N LYS A 294 0.26 -5.29 3.65
CA LYS A 294 1.27 -4.49 4.36
C LYS A 294 0.64 -3.54 5.37
N GLU A 295 -0.44 -2.87 5.02
CA GLU A 295 -1.17 -1.96 5.89
C GLU A 295 -1.90 -2.71 7.03
N ILE A 296 -2.41 -3.92 6.77
CA ILE A 296 -2.96 -4.79 7.81
C ILE A 296 -1.87 -5.13 8.82
N CYS A 297 -0.69 -5.58 8.37
CA CYS A 297 0.43 -5.84 9.27
C CYS A 297 0.83 -4.58 10.05
N GLU A 298 0.92 -3.42 9.40
CA GLU A 298 1.29 -2.17 10.04
C GLU A 298 0.31 -1.74 11.14
N LYS A 299 -1.00 -1.90 10.92
CA LYS A 299 -2.04 -1.65 11.94
C LYS A 299 -1.89 -2.56 13.16
N HIS A 300 -1.34 -3.75 12.99
CA HIS A 300 -1.01 -4.68 14.07
C HIS A 300 0.41 -4.49 14.63
N GLY A 301 1.12 -3.44 14.25
CA GLY A 301 2.49 -3.18 14.71
C GLY A 301 3.54 -4.11 14.11
N ILE A 302 3.21 -4.81 13.02
CA ILE A 302 4.04 -5.83 12.38
C ILE A 302 4.63 -5.33 11.06
N GLN A 303 5.88 -5.69 10.79
CA GLN A 303 6.54 -5.52 9.51
C GLN A 303 6.68 -6.88 8.82
N PRO A 304 6.05 -7.09 7.63
CA PRO A 304 6.21 -8.30 6.84
C PRO A 304 7.41 -8.18 5.89
N ARG A 305 8.15 -9.29 5.71
CA ARG A 305 9.24 -9.47 4.73
C ARG A 305 9.12 -10.87 4.08
N GLY A 306 9.70 -11.06 2.90
CA GLY A 306 9.83 -12.40 2.33
C GLY A 306 10.86 -13.27 3.09
N THR A 307 11.10 -14.48 2.61
CA THR A 307 11.79 -15.53 3.40
C THR A 307 13.32 -15.51 3.35
N HIS A 308 13.93 -14.71 2.49
CA HIS A 308 15.38 -14.74 2.23
C HIS A 308 16.07 -13.37 2.43
N GLY A 309 15.40 -12.37 3.03
CA GLY A 309 16.00 -11.06 3.32
C GLY A 309 15.03 -9.89 3.23
N GLU A 310 15.55 -8.66 3.31
CA GLU A 310 14.74 -7.43 3.37
C GLU A 310 13.93 -7.16 2.09
N HIS A 311 14.31 -7.77 0.96
CA HIS A 311 13.72 -7.51 -0.36
C HIS A 311 13.33 -8.77 -1.16
N THR A 312 13.42 -9.96 -0.57
CA THR A 312 13.18 -11.21 -1.30
C THR A 312 11.70 -11.54 -1.43
N ALA A 313 11.31 -12.24 -2.50
CA ALA A 313 9.96 -12.77 -2.66
C ALA A 313 9.64 -13.82 -1.59
N SER A 314 8.37 -13.92 -1.18
CA SER A 314 7.89 -15.05 -0.38
C SER A 314 7.88 -16.32 -1.22
N VAL A 315 8.31 -17.45 -0.65
CA VAL A 315 8.13 -18.77 -1.27
C VAL A 315 6.93 -19.45 -0.61
N GLY A 316 5.90 -19.80 -1.41
CA GLY A 316 4.76 -20.60 -0.94
C GLY A 316 3.89 -19.95 0.14
N GLY A 317 3.77 -18.61 0.17
CA GLY A 317 2.97 -17.89 1.17
C GLY A 317 3.60 -17.83 2.56
N VAL A 318 4.90 -18.14 2.69
CA VAL A 318 5.65 -17.96 3.94
C VAL A 318 6.20 -16.54 4.01
N TYR A 319 6.00 -15.87 5.14
CA TYR A 319 6.49 -14.52 5.41
C TYR A 319 7.24 -14.46 6.75
N ASP A 320 8.26 -13.61 6.80
CA ASP A 320 8.88 -13.15 8.03
C ASP A 320 8.05 -12.00 8.62
N LEU A 321 7.39 -12.25 9.75
CA LEU A 321 6.55 -11.29 10.46
C LEU A 321 7.27 -10.87 11.75
N SER A 322 7.56 -9.58 11.91
CA SER A 322 8.33 -9.06 13.03
C SER A 322 7.73 -7.80 13.63
N ASN A 323 8.01 -7.46 14.89
CA ASN A 323 7.67 -6.14 15.41
C ASN A 323 8.23 -5.06 14.49
N LYS A 324 7.47 -3.99 14.26
CA LYS A 324 7.90 -2.82 13.46
C LYS A 324 8.74 -1.85 14.30
N ARG A 325 8.37 -1.62 15.56
CA ARG A 325 8.99 -0.62 16.43
C ARG A 325 10.31 -1.10 17.04
N ARG A 326 11.25 -0.17 17.24
CA ARG A 326 12.57 -0.40 17.86
C ARG A 326 12.90 0.65 18.92
N LEU A 327 12.56 1.91 18.65
CA LEU A 327 12.84 3.08 19.48
C LEU A 327 11.61 3.54 20.27
N GLY A 328 11.83 4.15 21.43
CA GLY A 328 10.77 4.64 22.33
C GLY A 328 9.93 3.58 23.07
N LEU A 329 10.43 2.36 23.26
CA LEU A 329 9.81 1.27 24.04
C LEU A 329 10.88 0.32 24.57
N THR A 330 10.56 -0.45 25.61
CA THR A 330 11.44 -1.49 26.20
C THR A 330 11.48 -2.76 25.35
N GLU A 331 12.44 -3.66 25.62
CA GLU A 331 12.52 -4.97 24.97
C GLU A 331 11.29 -5.84 25.26
N LEU A 332 10.73 -5.76 26.48
CA LEU A 332 9.49 -6.45 26.84
C LEU A 332 8.32 -5.95 26.00
N GLU A 333 8.15 -4.63 25.88
CA GLU A 333 7.09 -4.04 25.06
C GLU A 333 7.25 -4.42 23.59
N ALA A 334 8.48 -4.40 23.06
CA ALA A 334 8.75 -4.76 21.67
C ALA A 334 8.41 -6.22 21.34
N VAL A 335 8.75 -7.17 22.22
CA VAL A 335 8.37 -8.59 22.02
C VAL A 335 6.88 -8.82 22.26
N THR A 336 6.25 -8.04 23.15
CA THR A 336 4.81 -8.10 23.41
C THR A 336 4.01 -7.61 22.20
N GLU A 337 4.42 -6.50 21.58
CA GLU A 337 3.85 -6.00 20.33
C GLU A 337 3.98 -7.03 19.21
N MET A 338 5.18 -7.64 19.07
CA MET A 338 5.39 -8.73 18.11
C MET A 338 4.39 -9.87 18.35
N TYR A 339 4.31 -10.36 19.58
CA TYR A 339 3.46 -11.50 19.94
C TYR A 339 1.99 -11.23 19.63
N ASN A 340 1.45 -10.11 20.13
CA ASN A 340 0.05 -9.75 19.97
C ASN A 340 -0.30 -9.51 18.49
N GLY A 341 0.59 -8.81 17.76
CA GLY A 341 0.39 -8.54 16.35
C GLY A 341 0.44 -9.82 15.52
N VAL A 342 1.46 -10.65 15.69
CA VAL A 342 1.59 -11.93 14.97
C VAL A 342 0.43 -12.86 15.31
N LYS A 343 0.05 -13.00 16.59
CA LYS A 343 -1.11 -13.81 16.99
C LYS A 343 -2.38 -13.35 16.27
N SER A 344 -2.63 -12.05 16.23
CA SER A 344 -3.81 -11.49 15.54
C SER A 344 -3.81 -11.81 14.03
N LEU A 345 -2.65 -11.73 13.38
CA LEU A 345 -2.50 -12.06 11.96
C LEU A 345 -2.68 -13.57 11.69
N LEU A 346 -2.17 -14.44 12.58
CA LEU A 346 -2.36 -15.88 12.49
C LEU A 346 -3.83 -16.28 12.71
N ASP A 347 -4.48 -15.67 13.70
CA ASP A 347 -5.92 -15.89 13.96
C ASP A 347 -6.75 -15.46 12.73
N LEU A 348 -6.40 -14.34 12.09
CA LEU A 348 -7.05 -13.88 10.86
C LEU A 348 -6.82 -14.84 9.69
N GLU A 349 -5.58 -15.31 9.46
CA GLU A 349 -5.30 -16.31 8.42
C GLU A 349 -6.14 -17.58 8.63
N LYS A 350 -6.22 -18.09 9.87
CA LYS A 350 -7.05 -19.27 10.21
C LYS A 350 -8.52 -19.03 9.90
N GLN A 351 -9.05 -17.88 10.30
CA GLN A 351 -10.44 -17.50 10.01
C GLN A 351 -10.69 -17.39 8.51
N MET A 352 -9.76 -16.81 7.76
CA MET A 352 -9.83 -16.72 6.30
C MET A 352 -9.79 -18.10 5.65
N GLN A 353 -8.94 -19.02 6.11
CA GLN A 353 -8.90 -20.40 5.60
C GLN A 353 -10.24 -21.11 5.79
N ALA A 354 -10.87 -20.95 6.96
CA ALA A 354 -12.19 -21.50 7.23
C ALA A 354 -13.28 -20.85 6.35
N TYR A 355 -13.30 -19.51 6.27
CA TYR A 355 -14.32 -18.74 5.57
C TYR A 355 -14.25 -18.91 4.03
N ASN A 356 -13.07 -19.19 3.49
CA ASN A 356 -12.82 -19.35 2.05
C ASN A 356 -12.63 -20.80 1.59
N LYS A 357 -12.87 -21.80 2.44
CA LYS A 357 -12.64 -23.23 2.13
C LYS A 357 -13.28 -23.69 0.81
N ASN A 358 -14.44 -23.12 0.46
CA ASN A 358 -15.20 -23.47 -0.75
C ASN A 358 -15.23 -22.33 -1.79
N ALA A 359 -14.31 -21.36 -1.70
CA ALA A 359 -14.23 -20.27 -2.67
C ALA A 359 -13.69 -20.80 -4.02
N PRO A 360 -14.21 -20.32 -5.16
CA PRO A 360 -13.67 -20.70 -6.46
C PRO A 360 -12.20 -20.25 -6.62
N PRO A 361 -11.36 -21.03 -7.32
CA PRO A 361 -9.96 -20.65 -7.56
C PRO A 361 -9.84 -19.31 -8.29
N GLY A 362 -8.87 -18.48 -7.89
CA GLY A 362 -8.60 -17.18 -8.50
C GLY A 362 -9.55 -16.05 -8.07
N VAL A 363 -10.66 -16.38 -7.42
CA VAL A 363 -11.52 -15.38 -6.75
C VAL A 363 -10.79 -14.83 -5.53
N MET A 364 -10.92 -13.53 -5.29
CA MET A 364 -10.30 -12.88 -4.12
C MET A 364 -10.70 -13.62 -2.82
N PRO A 365 -9.76 -14.08 -1.98
CA PRO A 365 -10.12 -14.54 -0.65
C PRO A 365 -10.54 -13.35 0.23
N ILE A 366 -11.44 -13.60 1.18
CA ILE A 366 -12.05 -12.53 1.98
C ILE A 366 -12.03 -12.84 3.47
N GLU A 367 -11.86 -11.80 4.29
CA GLU A 367 -12.06 -11.89 5.74
C GLU A 367 -13.53 -12.24 6.10
N PRO A 368 -13.80 -12.83 7.27
CA PRO A 368 -15.17 -13.08 7.72
C PRO A 368 -16.02 -11.81 7.77
N LEU A 369 -17.33 -11.94 7.51
CA LEU A 369 -18.24 -10.79 7.50
C LEU A 369 -18.24 -10.04 8.84
N THR A 370 -18.23 -10.77 9.96
CA THR A 370 -18.22 -10.20 11.31
C THR A 370 -16.94 -9.42 11.63
N TYR A 371 -15.78 -9.89 11.14
CA TYR A 371 -14.51 -9.16 11.26
C TYR A 371 -14.56 -7.82 10.51
N LEU A 372 -15.04 -7.83 9.26
CA LEU A 372 -15.17 -6.60 8.46
C LEU A 372 -16.25 -5.66 9.00
N ALA A 373 -17.36 -6.20 9.53
CA ALA A 373 -18.39 -5.41 10.18
C ALA A 373 -17.86 -4.65 11.40
N HIS A 374 -16.99 -5.28 12.20
CA HIS A 374 -16.33 -4.63 13.32
C HIS A 374 -15.42 -3.47 12.85
N LEU A 375 -14.60 -3.67 11.82
CA LEU A 375 -13.78 -2.60 11.25
C LEU A 375 -14.63 -1.45 10.69
N LEU A 376 -15.78 -1.76 10.08
CA LEU A 376 -16.71 -0.79 9.51
C LEU A 376 -17.36 0.12 10.58
N GLU A 377 -17.31 -0.24 11.88
CA GLU A 377 -17.77 0.62 12.97
C GLU A 377 -17.05 1.97 13.02
N ALA A 378 -15.86 2.09 12.42
CA ALA A 378 -15.14 3.35 12.29
C ALA A 378 -15.78 4.33 11.27
N ALA A 379 -16.61 3.86 10.33
CA ALA A 379 -17.27 4.69 9.33
C ALA A 379 -18.52 5.37 9.91
N SER A 380 -18.86 6.61 9.54
CA SER A 380 -20.08 7.27 10.07
C SER A 380 -21.37 6.54 9.63
N ILE A 381 -22.24 6.16 10.57
CA ILE A 381 -23.53 5.52 10.26
C ILE A 381 -24.50 6.44 9.50
N GLU A 382 -24.38 7.76 9.68
CA GLU A 382 -25.24 8.75 9.01
C GLU A 382 -24.84 8.98 7.55
N LYS A 383 -23.55 8.82 7.22
CA LYS A 383 -22.99 9.14 5.89
C LYS A 383 -22.64 7.92 5.06
N CYS A 384 -22.28 6.81 5.68
CA CYS A 384 -21.85 5.59 5.02
C CYS A 384 -23.04 4.66 4.81
N TYR A 385 -23.60 4.63 3.59
CA TYR A 385 -24.70 3.72 3.22
C TYR A 385 -24.33 2.25 3.48
N THR A 386 -23.07 1.88 3.25
CA THR A 386 -22.54 0.55 3.56
C THR A 386 -22.75 0.16 5.02
N ARG A 387 -22.44 1.07 5.96
CA ARG A 387 -22.64 0.83 7.41
C ARG A 387 -24.12 0.94 7.79
N LYS A 388 -24.81 1.97 7.30
CA LYS A 388 -26.19 2.30 7.66
C LYS A 388 -27.14 1.11 7.49
N HIS A 389 -26.97 0.34 6.42
CA HIS A 389 -27.84 -0.77 6.06
C HIS A 389 -27.30 -2.14 6.47
N LEU A 390 -26.08 -2.24 7.02
CA LEU A 390 -25.50 -3.48 7.52
C LEU A 390 -25.95 -3.76 8.97
N THR A 391 -27.23 -4.06 9.14
CA THR A 391 -27.80 -4.36 10.47
C THR A 391 -27.37 -5.74 10.99
N ALA A 392 -27.58 -6.00 12.29
CA ALA A 392 -27.33 -7.31 12.87
C ALA A 392 -28.13 -8.43 12.19
N ASP A 393 -29.37 -8.16 11.78
CA ASP A 393 -30.21 -9.12 11.06
C ASP A 393 -29.67 -9.40 9.64
N ILE A 394 -29.15 -8.38 8.96
CA ILE A 394 -28.49 -8.52 7.65
C ILE A 394 -27.22 -9.37 7.77
N ILE A 395 -26.40 -9.14 8.80
CA ILE A 395 -25.21 -9.96 9.07
C ILE A 395 -25.64 -11.40 9.33
N LYS A 396 -26.58 -11.63 10.25
CA LYS A 396 -27.08 -12.97 10.58
C LYS A 396 -27.65 -13.70 9.36
N LYS A 397 -28.33 -12.99 8.46
CA LYS A 397 -28.96 -13.56 7.26
C LYS A 397 -27.93 -13.96 6.21
N PHE A 398 -26.88 -13.17 6.02
CA PHE A 398 -25.98 -13.30 4.86
C PHE A 398 -24.55 -13.72 5.19
N ASP A 399 -24.19 -13.90 6.46
CA ASP A 399 -22.87 -14.44 6.83
C ASP A 399 -22.67 -15.84 6.23
N GLY A 400 -21.53 -16.05 5.58
CA GLY A 400 -21.21 -17.28 4.85
C GLY A 400 -21.97 -17.53 3.54
N ILE A 401 -22.99 -16.72 3.20
CA ILE A 401 -23.74 -16.86 1.95
C ILE A 401 -22.90 -16.40 0.76
N ARG A 402 -22.91 -17.22 -0.30
CA ARG A 402 -22.21 -16.96 -1.56
C ARG A 402 -23.20 -16.93 -2.74
N THR A 403 -22.93 -16.09 -3.72
CA THR A 403 -23.51 -16.20 -5.07
C THR A 403 -23.01 -17.47 -5.76
N LYS A 404 -23.57 -17.80 -6.92
CA LYS A 404 -23.17 -18.97 -7.72
C LYS A 404 -21.68 -18.97 -8.04
N ASN A 405 -21.09 -17.80 -8.30
CA ASN A 405 -19.68 -17.65 -8.67
C ASN A 405 -18.80 -17.14 -7.52
N GLY A 406 -19.29 -17.15 -6.28
CA GLY A 406 -18.47 -17.05 -5.07
C GLY A 406 -18.38 -15.67 -4.41
N ALA A 407 -19.07 -14.65 -4.92
CA ALA A 407 -19.19 -13.34 -4.26
C ALA A 407 -19.94 -13.45 -2.93
N THR A 408 -19.63 -12.56 -1.97
CA THR A 408 -20.25 -12.54 -0.64
C THR A 408 -20.55 -11.12 -0.18
N LEU A 409 -21.38 -10.97 0.85
CA LEU A 409 -21.58 -9.67 1.51
C LEU A 409 -20.27 -9.13 2.11
N ALA A 410 -19.39 -10.01 2.60
CA ALA A 410 -18.07 -9.61 3.11
C ALA A 410 -17.21 -8.92 2.04
N HIS A 411 -17.20 -9.43 0.80
CA HIS A 411 -16.45 -8.82 -0.30
C HIS A 411 -16.89 -7.37 -0.53
N MET A 412 -18.20 -7.13 -0.54
CA MET A 412 -18.71 -5.84 -0.98
C MET A 412 -18.60 -4.72 0.05
N ILE A 413 -18.49 -5.05 1.34
CA ILE A 413 -18.30 -4.04 2.40
C ILE A 413 -16.82 -3.73 2.67
N ARG A 414 -15.91 -4.58 2.18
CA ARG A 414 -14.48 -4.54 2.52
C ARG A 414 -13.84 -3.18 2.26
N ASN A 415 -14.19 -2.53 1.15
CA ASN A 415 -13.66 -1.22 0.79
C ASN A 415 -13.96 -0.18 1.88
N CYS A 416 -15.19 -0.16 2.41
CA CYS A 416 -15.61 0.78 3.45
C CYS A 416 -15.09 0.39 4.83
N ALA A 417 -14.93 -0.91 5.10
CA ALA A 417 -14.34 -1.41 6.34
C ALA A 417 -12.89 -0.93 6.54
N TYR A 418 -12.09 -0.90 5.46
CA TYR A 418 -10.71 -0.41 5.51
C TYR A 418 -10.59 1.10 5.23
N ASN A 419 -11.58 1.70 4.58
CA ASN A 419 -11.61 3.12 4.23
C ASN A 419 -12.88 3.78 4.79
N PRO A 420 -12.89 4.25 6.05
CA PRO A 420 -14.11 4.68 6.74
C PRO A 420 -14.77 5.95 6.17
N ARG A 421 -14.11 6.63 5.21
CA ARG A 421 -14.68 7.74 4.45
C ARG A 421 -15.41 7.31 3.18
N ALA A 422 -15.19 6.08 2.70
CA ALA A 422 -15.95 5.52 1.59
C ALA A 422 -17.39 5.25 2.06
N ILE A 423 -18.36 5.52 1.19
CA ILE A 423 -19.78 5.54 1.56
C ILE A 423 -20.62 4.42 0.92
N CYS A 424 -20.14 3.79 -0.15
CA CYS A 424 -20.88 2.77 -0.89
C CYS A 424 -20.07 1.48 -1.06
N PRO A 425 -20.75 0.31 -1.07
CA PRO A 425 -20.10 -0.98 -1.25
C PRO A 425 -19.64 -1.18 -2.71
N ARG A 426 -18.88 -2.24 -2.96
CA ARG A 426 -18.42 -2.66 -4.30
C ARG A 426 -18.74 -4.13 -4.53
N THR A 427 -19.73 -4.43 -5.37
CA THR A 427 -20.22 -5.80 -5.56
C THR A 427 -19.22 -6.67 -6.34
N GLY A 428 -19.39 -7.99 -6.22
CA GLY A 428 -18.53 -8.98 -6.87
C GLY A 428 -19.04 -9.44 -8.24
N GLU A 429 -20.34 -9.31 -8.51
CA GLU A 429 -20.98 -9.65 -9.78
C GLU A 429 -22.44 -9.14 -9.81
N ALA A 430 -23.09 -9.25 -10.96
CA ALA A 430 -24.48 -8.85 -11.15
C ALA A 430 -25.46 -9.61 -10.23
N GLU A 431 -25.24 -10.90 -10.00
CA GLU A 431 -26.11 -11.75 -9.14
C GLU A 431 -26.17 -11.27 -7.68
N CYS A 432 -25.20 -10.47 -7.23
CA CYS A 432 -25.23 -9.85 -5.90
C CYS A 432 -26.52 -9.08 -5.65
N TYR A 433 -27.04 -8.36 -6.66
CA TYR A 433 -28.26 -7.56 -6.56
C TYR A 433 -29.53 -8.40 -6.38
N THR A 434 -29.45 -9.71 -6.59
CA THR A 434 -30.57 -10.64 -6.33
C THR A 434 -30.35 -11.39 -5.02
N ILE A 435 -29.16 -11.95 -4.80
CA ILE A 435 -28.87 -12.78 -3.62
C ILE A 435 -28.83 -11.97 -2.33
N PHE A 436 -28.33 -10.72 -2.39
CA PHE A 436 -28.22 -9.82 -1.24
C PHE A 436 -29.23 -8.66 -1.31
N ALA A 437 -30.40 -8.88 -1.93
CA ALA A 437 -31.40 -7.84 -2.20
C ALA A 437 -31.84 -7.08 -0.93
N ASP A 438 -32.09 -7.76 0.20
CA ASP A 438 -32.48 -7.07 1.46
C ASP A 438 -31.49 -5.98 1.89
N TYR A 439 -30.20 -6.14 1.58
CA TYR A 439 -29.17 -5.16 1.86
C TYR A 439 -29.01 -4.15 0.71
N LEU A 440 -28.81 -4.64 -0.52
CA LEU A 440 -28.49 -3.78 -1.66
C LEU A 440 -29.68 -2.91 -2.08
N ASP A 441 -30.92 -3.38 -1.97
CA ASP A 441 -32.11 -2.59 -2.28
C ASP A 441 -32.25 -1.41 -1.32
N ALA A 442 -31.93 -1.61 -0.04
CA ALA A 442 -31.95 -0.53 0.95
C ALA A 442 -30.85 0.50 0.67
N VAL A 443 -29.64 0.06 0.35
CA VAL A 443 -28.53 0.94 -0.07
C VAL A 443 -28.90 1.73 -1.33
N VAL A 444 -29.47 1.07 -2.35
CA VAL A 444 -29.83 1.70 -3.62
C VAL A 444 -30.94 2.71 -3.44
N ARG A 445 -32.01 2.38 -2.72
CA ARG A 445 -33.13 3.29 -2.47
C ARG A 445 -32.68 4.55 -1.72
N ASP A 446 -31.87 4.39 -0.68
CA ASP A 446 -31.35 5.49 0.11
C ASP A 446 -30.38 6.39 -0.70
N TYR A 447 -29.45 5.78 -1.45
CA TYR A 447 -28.50 6.55 -2.25
C TYR A 447 -29.15 7.32 -3.40
N HIS A 448 -30.08 6.69 -4.13
CA HIS A 448 -30.73 7.28 -5.29
C HIS A 448 -32.03 8.02 -4.98
N ASP A 449 -32.40 8.08 -3.70
CA ASP A 449 -33.65 8.70 -3.21
C ASP A 449 -34.90 8.13 -3.92
N VAL A 450 -34.97 6.79 -3.98
CA VAL A 450 -36.09 6.05 -4.56
C VAL A 450 -37.00 5.56 -3.44
N GLN A 451 -38.22 6.08 -3.40
CA GLN A 451 -39.16 5.86 -2.30
C GLN A 451 -40.04 4.60 -2.47
N GLU A 452 -40.23 4.11 -3.70
CA GLU A 452 -41.12 2.97 -3.99
C GLU A 452 -40.36 1.64 -4.08
N ASP A 453 -40.85 0.61 -3.39
CA ASP A 453 -40.26 -0.74 -3.42
C ASP A 453 -40.42 -1.44 -4.78
N SER A 454 -41.50 -1.12 -5.49
CA SER A 454 -41.84 -1.64 -6.82
C SER A 454 -41.25 -0.82 -7.98
N PHE A 455 -40.36 0.14 -7.69
CA PHE A 455 -39.76 0.99 -8.72
C PHE A 455 -39.12 0.14 -9.83
N LYS A 456 -39.35 0.53 -11.08
CA LYS A 456 -38.69 -0.04 -12.26
C LYS A 456 -37.89 1.04 -12.98
N HIS A 457 -36.69 0.70 -13.39
CA HIS A 457 -35.90 1.60 -14.24
C HIS A 457 -36.54 1.66 -15.64
N PRO A 458 -36.64 2.84 -16.27
CA PRO A 458 -37.07 2.91 -17.66
C PRO A 458 -36.12 2.11 -18.57
N PRO A 459 -36.63 1.57 -19.70
CA PRO A 459 -35.76 0.94 -20.68
C PRO A 459 -34.75 1.94 -21.26
N PRO A 460 -33.60 1.49 -21.79
CA PRO A 460 -32.61 2.36 -22.42
C PRO A 460 -33.26 3.27 -23.46
N THR A 461 -33.19 4.58 -23.24
CA THR A 461 -33.92 5.57 -24.05
C THR A 461 -33.00 6.74 -24.36
N PHE A 462 -32.30 6.63 -25.49
CA PHE A 462 -31.28 7.60 -25.90
C PHE A 462 -31.83 8.84 -26.63
N GLY A 463 -33.07 8.77 -27.14
CA GLY A 463 -33.70 9.84 -27.93
C GLY A 463 -33.38 9.79 -29.44
N ASP A 464 -33.99 10.69 -30.20
CA ASP A 464 -33.62 10.93 -31.60
C ASP A 464 -32.29 11.69 -31.64
N LEU A 465 -31.22 10.99 -32.07
CA LEU A 465 -29.88 11.56 -32.08
C LEU A 465 -29.72 12.75 -33.03
N GLU A 466 -30.61 12.91 -34.01
CA GLU A 466 -30.62 14.04 -34.93
C GLU A 466 -31.43 15.23 -34.39
N LYS A 467 -32.25 15.02 -33.36
CA LYS A 467 -33.13 16.03 -32.73
C LYS A 467 -33.04 15.98 -31.21
N LEU A 468 -31.83 16.19 -30.69
CA LEU A 468 -31.58 16.24 -29.25
C LEU A 468 -32.15 17.55 -28.63
N PRO A 469 -32.64 17.52 -27.39
CA PRO A 469 -33.20 18.68 -26.68
C PRO A 469 -32.12 19.63 -26.14
N PHE A 470 -30.84 19.38 -26.45
CA PHE A 470 -29.69 20.18 -26.08
C PHE A 470 -28.72 20.29 -27.26
N GLY A 471 -27.93 21.36 -27.27
CA GLY A 471 -26.94 21.67 -28.31
C GLY A 471 -25.59 22.05 -27.68
N ASP A 472 -24.93 23.05 -28.25
CA ASP A 472 -23.78 23.69 -27.61
C ASP A 472 -24.24 24.63 -26.49
N LEU A 473 -23.83 24.29 -25.26
CA LEU A 473 -24.20 25.02 -24.04
C LEU A 473 -23.41 26.32 -23.87
N ASP A 474 -22.28 26.45 -24.58
CA ASP A 474 -21.44 27.65 -24.55
C ASP A 474 -20.77 27.91 -25.91
N PRO A 475 -21.55 28.36 -26.91
CA PRO A 475 -21.03 28.59 -28.28
C PRO A 475 -19.90 29.63 -28.36
N ASN A 476 -19.77 30.48 -27.34
CA ASN A 476 -18.72 31.50 -27.27
C ASN A 476 -17.45 31.01 -26.57
N GLY A 477 -17.46 29.80 -25.98
CA GLY A 477 -16.31 29.18 -25.31
C GLY A 477 -15.78 29.94 -24.08
N GLN A 478 -16.64 30.70 -23.41
CA GLN A 478 -16.25 31.58 -22.29
C GLN A 478 -16.21 30.85 -20.94
N PHE A 479 -17.10 29.89 -20.74
CA PHE A 479 -17.36 29.24 -19.45
C PHE A 479 -16.97 27.76 -19.48
N ILE A 480 -17.29 27.04 -20.55
CA ILE A 480 -17.06 25.59 -20.62
C ILE A 480 -15.71 25.32 -21.28
N VAL A 481 -14.80 24.72 -20.52
CA VAL A 481 -13.50 24.25 -21.05
C VAL A 481 -13.72 23.00 -21.89
N SER A 482 -14.42 22.01 -21.34
CA SER A 482 -14.66 20.74 -22.01
C SER A 482 -15.97 20.12 -21.57
N THR A 483 -16.54 19.30 -22.45
CA THR A 483 -17.76 18.53 -22.20
C THR A 483 -17.43 17.05 -22.29
N ARG A 484 -17.97 16.27 -21.34
CA ARG A 484 -17.70 14.84 -21.20
C ARG A 484 -18.94 14.09 -20.76
N VAL A 485 -19.29 13.02 -21.46
CA VAL A 485 -20.34 12.08 -21.04
C VAL A 485 -19.75 10.68 -20.96
N ARG A 486 -20.01 9.97 -19.86
CA ARG A 486 -19.57 8.58 -19.67
C ARG A 486 -20.69 7.68 -19.22
N VAL A 487 -20.51 6.38 -19.47
CA VAL A 487 -21.30 5.29 -18.88
C VAL A 487 -20.38 4.18 -18.39
N GLY A 488 -20.79 3.47 -17.34
CA GLY A 488 -20.25 2.16 -16.96
C GLY A 488 -21.08 1.03 -17.58
N ARG A 489 -20.43 -0.06 -17.99
CA ARG A 489 -21.11 -1.29 -18.43
C ARG A 489 -20.39 -2.51 -17.89
N SER A 490 -21.18 -3.53 -17.57
CA SER A 490 -20.70 -4.85 -17.17
C SER A 490 -21.09 -5.86 -18.24
N VAL A 491 -20.12 -6.57 -18.81
CA VAL A 491 -20.38 -7.72 -19.69
C VAL A 491 -21.00 -8.88 -18.89
N GLU A 492 -22.05 -9.49 -19.41
CA GLU A 492 -22.73 -10.64 -18.79
C GLU A 492 -21.79 -11.85 -18.59
N ASN A 493 -22.08 -12.65 -17.56
CA ASN A 493 -21.36 -13.89 -17.23
C ASN A 493 -19.88 -13.71 -16.83
N TYR A 494 -19.50 -12.50 -16.40
CA TYR A 494 -18.20 -12.22 -15.80
C TYR A 494 -18.37 -11.68 -14.38
N LEU A 495 -17.51 -12.15 -13.48
CA LEU A 495 -17.30 -11.52 -12.17
C LEU A 495 -16.77 -10.10 -12.36
N PHE A 496 -17.14 -9.17 -11.48
CA PHE A 496 -16.67 -7.79 -11.51
C PHE A 496 -15.17 -7.67 -11.17
N PRO A 497 -14.52 -6.55 -11.57
CA PRO A 497 -13.08 -6.35 -11.37
C PRO A 497 -12.59 -6.50 -9.92
N THR A 498 -13.47 -6.37 -8.93
CA THR A 498 -13.23 -6.61 -7.51
C THR A 498 -12.72 -8.02 -7.25
N ILE A 499 -13.44 -9.04 -7.73
CA ILE A 499 -13.20 -10.45 -7.34
C ILE A 499 -12.84 -11.37 -8.51
N ILE A 500 -12.93 -10.92 -9.77
CA ILE A 500 -12.59 -11.71 -10.95
C ILE A 500 -11.16 -12.28 -10.89
N GLY A 501 -10.99 -13.55 -11.29
CA GLY A 501 -9.67 -14.18 -11.40
C GLY A 501 -8.90 -13.76 -12.65
N THR A 502 -7.59 -14.01 -12.67
CA THR A 502 -6.69 -13.59 -13.76
C THR A 502 -7.08 -14.15 -15.12
N ALA A 503 -7.45 -15.44 -15.18
CA ALA A 503 -7.86 -16.10 -16.42
C ALA A 503 -9.15 -15.49 -17.00
N ASP A 504 -10.15 -15.27 -16.15
CA ASP A 504 -11.41 -14.63 -16.57
C ASP A 504 -11.19 -13.19 -16.99
N ARG A 505 -10.30 -12.47 -16.32
CA ARG A 505 -9.94 -11.08 -16.68
C ARG A 505 -9.27 -11.01 -18.05
N LEU A 506 -8.37 -11.93 -18.38
CA LEU A 506 -7.76 -12.04 -19.71
C LEU A 506 -8.79 -12.42 -20.79
N SER A 507 -9.70 -13.34 -20.47
CA SER A 507 -10.82 -13.71 -21.34
C SER A 507 -11.73 -12.51 -21.63
N LEU A 508 -12.06 -11.74 -20.59
CA LEU A 508 -12.86 -10.53 -20.68
C LEU A 508 -12.15 -9.45 -21.51
N GLU A 509 -10.86 -9.18 -21.26
CA GLU A 509 -10.05 -8.26 -22.03
C GLU A 509 -10.03 -8.64 -23.52
N SER A 510 -9.85 -9.93 -23.84
CA SER A 510 -9.83 -10.41 -25.21
C SER A 510 -11.14 -10.09 -25.95
N LYS A 511 -12.29 -10.40 -25.32
CA LYS A 511 -13.62 -10.09 -25.88
C LYS A 511 -13.83 -8.59 -26.07
N ILE A 512 -13.53 -7.79 -25.05
CA ILE A 512 -13.70 -6.33 -25.10
C ILE A 512 -12.78 -5.73 -26.17
N SER A 513 -11.48 -6.06 -26.15
CA SER A 513 -10.52 -5.49 -27.09
C SER A 513 -10.82 -5.87 -28.54
N LEU A 514 -11.36 -7.07 -28.80
CA LEU A 514 -11.83 -7.46 -30.14
C LEU A 514 -13.02 -6.61 -30.60
N ALA A 515 -14.00 -6.36 -29.72
CA ALA A 515 -15.12 -5.47 -30.02
C ALA A 515 -14.63 -4.04 -30.31
N LEU A 516 -13.71 -3.52 -29.49
CA LEU A 516 -13.16 -2.16 -29.65
C LEU A 516 -12.33 -2.02 -30.94
N LYS A 517 -11.53 -3.02 -31.30
CA LYS A 517 -10.76 -3.04 -32.57
C LYS A 517 -11.65 -3.12 -33.81
N SER A 518 -12.91 -3.53 -33.67
CA SER A 518 -13.88 -3.58 -34.77
C SER A 518 -14.62 -2.25 -35.01
N LEU A 519 -14.39 -1.24 -34.17
CA LEU A 519 -15.00 0.08 -34.33
C LEU A 519 -14.48 0.77 -35.60
N THR A 520 -15.38 1.43 -36.32
CA THR A 520 -15.13 2.10 -37.61
C THR A 520 -15.52 3.59 -37.55
N GLY A 521 -15.21 4.33 -38.61
CA GLY A 521 -15.57 5.75 -38.71
C GLY A 521 -14.91 6.61 -37.63
N GLU A 522 -15.68 7.51 -37.01
CA GLU A 522 -15.23 8.39 -35.93
C GLU A 522 -14.75 7.60 -34.68
N HIS A 523 -15.23 6.37 -34.50
CA HIS A 523 -14.91 5.51 -33.36
C HIS A 523 -13.71 4.61 -33.59
N ALA A 524 -13.16 4.55 -34.81
CA ALA A 524 -11.96 3.78 -35.12
C ALA A 524 -10.77 4.28 -34.28
N GLY A 525 -10.05 3.34 -33.66
CA GLY A 525 -9.04 3.67 -32.67
C GLY A 525 -8.06 2.56 -32.39
N THR A 526 -7.26 2.75 -31.35
CA THR A 526 -6.21 1.82 -30.94
C THR A 526 -6.42 1.40 -29.49
N TYR A 527 -6.27 0.10 -29.23
CA TYR A 527 -6.29 -0.46 -27.89
C TYR A 527 -4.86 -0.61 -27.35
N HIS A 528 -4.61 -0.04 -26.18
CA HIS A 528 -3.33 -0.05 -25.48
C HIS A 528 -3.48 -0.87 -24.18
N PRO A 529 -3.05 -2.16 -24.18
CA PRO A 529 -3.02 -2.95 -22.95
C PRO A 529 -1.96 -2.38 -22.00
N LEU A 530 -2.28 -2.27 -20.70
CA LEU A 530 -1.35 -1.73 -19.71
C LEU A 530 -0.10 -2.62 -19.53
N SER A 531 -0.25 -3.94 -19.67
CA SER A 531 0.86 -4.90 -19.51
C SER A 531 2.02 -4.68 -20.48
N ASN A 532 1.74 -4.21 -21.70
CA ASN A 532 2.73 -4.06 -22.77
C ASN A 532 2.81 -2.61 -23.29
N MET A 533 2.42 -1.65 -22.45
CA MET A 533 2.42 -0.23 -22.82
C MET A 533 3.85 0.33 -22.78
N SER A 534 4.30 0.98 -23.87
CA SER A 534 5.58 1.68 -23.90
C SER A 534 5.59 2.86 -22.92
N GLU A 535 6.76 3.25 -22.40
CA GLU A 535 6.88 4.42 -21.53
C GLU A 535 6.43 5.71 -22.22
N GLU A 536 6.72 5.86 -23.50
CA GLU A 536 6.24 6.99 -24.31
C GLU A 536 4.71 7.04 -24.34
N THR A 537 4.04 5.93 -24.65
CA THR A 537 2.56 5.86 -24.64
C THR A 537 2.01 6.15 -23.25
N ARG A 538 2.63 5.57 -22.22
CA ARG A 538 2.23 5.77 -20.82
C ARG A 538 2.32 7.25 -20.44
N ASN A 539 3.44 7.90 -20.73
CA ASN A 539 3.67 9.30 -20.42
C ASN A 539 2.67 10.18 -21.18
N GLN A 540 2.40 9.89 -22.44
CA GLN A 540 1.40 10.63 -23.22
C GLN A 540 0.00 10.48 -22.62
N LEU A 541 -0.42 9.26 -22.25
CA LEU A 541 -1.72 9.02 -21.61
C LEU A 541 -1.83 9.67 -20.21
N VAL A 542 -0.71 9.82 -19.49
CA VAL A 542 -0.68 10.61 -18.24
C VAL A 542 -0.88 12.09 -18.54
N LEU A 543 -0.17 12.64 -19.53
CA LEU A 543 -0.29 14.05 -19.94
C LEU A 543 -1.70 14.38 -20.45
N ASP A 544 -2.34 13.45 -21.14
CA ASP A 544 -3.72 13.59 -21.62
C ASP A 544 -4.77 13.40 -20.50
N HIS A 545 -4.34 13.05 -19.28
CA HIS A 545 -5.22 12.65 -18.17
C HIS A 545 -6.13 11.45 -18.48
N PHE A 546 -5.66 10.53 -19.33
CA PHE A 546 -6.41 9.33 -19.74
C PHE A 546 -6.01 8.07 -18.98
N LEU A 547 -4.79 8.02 -18.44
CA LEU A 547 -4.30 6.85 -17.71
C LEU A 547 -4.91 6.79 -16.30
N PHE A 548 -5.62 5.70 -16.00
CA PHE A 548 -5.98 5.36 -14.62
C PHE A 548 -4.82 4.63 -13.92
N LYS A 549 -4.71 4.83 -12.61
CA LYS A 549 -3.63 4.31 -11.77
C LYS A 549 -4.18 3.31 -10.75
N ASN A 550 -3.26 2.61 -10.08
CA ASN A 550 -3.55 1.65 -9.01
C ASN A 550 -3.35 2.24 -7.61
N ASP A 551 -3.69 3.52 -7.42
CA ASP A 551 -3.40 4.32 -6.23
C ASP A 551 -4.64 4.69 -5.39
N ASP A 552 -5.87 4.39 -5.84
CA ASP A 552 -7.07 4.55 -5.01
C ASP A 552 -7.17 3.43 -3.96
N PRO A 553 -7.01 3.73 -2.65
CA PRO A 553 -7.11 2.71 -1.62
C PRO A 553 -8.51 2.09 -1.52
N VAL A 554 -9.58 2.81 -1.92
CA VAL A 554 -10.95 2.28 -1.89
C VAL A 554 -11.12 1.17 -2.92
N LEU A 555 -10.73 1.40 -4.17
CA LEU A 555 -10.78 0.38 -5.22
C LEU A 555 -9.76 -0.75 -4.98
N ARG A 556 -8.57 -0.41 -4.46
CA ARG A 556 -7.57 -1.41 -4.04
C ARG A 556 -8.16 -2.38 -3.03
N ASP A 557 -8.77 -1.86 -1.97
CA ASP A 557 -9.27 -2.68 -0.86
C ASP A 557 -10.57 -3.40 -1.22
N ALA A 558 -11.25 -3.01 -2.31
CA ALA A 558 -12.31 -3.79 -2.95
C ALA A 558 -11.78 -4.96 -3.82
N GLY A 559 -10.47 -5.01 -4.09
CA GLY A 559 -9.83 -6.04 -4.93
C GLY A 559 -9.57 -5.62 -6.39
N GLY A 560 -9.89 -4.39 -6.77
CA GLY A 560 -9.83 -3.91 -8.16
C GLY A 560 -8.43 -3.92 -8.79
N TYR A 561 -7.37 -3.94 -7.97
CA TYR A 561 -5.97 -3.92 -8.42
C TYR A 561 -5.21 -5.24 -8.24
N ARG A 562 -5.91 -6.35 -7.95
CA ARG A 562 -5.26 -7.67 -7.97
C ARG A 562 -4.70 -8.00 -9.35
N ASP A 563 -3.59 -8.72 -9.37
CA ASP A 563 -2.92 -9.15 -10.60
C ASP A 563 -2.55 -7.98 -11.53
N TRP A 564 -2.24 -6.82 -10.96
CA TRP A 564 -1.95 -5.62 -11.74
C TRP A 564 -0.68 -5.78 -12.61
N PRO A 565 -0.68 -5.34 -13.88
CA PRO A 565 -1.76 -4.66 -14.61
C PRO A 565 -2.57 -5.59 -15.56
N VAL A 566 -2.56 -6.91 -15.35
CA VAL A 566 -3.09 -7.91 -16.29
C VAL A 566 -4.56 -7.64 -16.65
N GLY A 567 -4.93 -7.70 -17.94
CA GLY A 567 -6.33 -7.58 -18.36
C GLY A 567 -6.90 -6.16 -18.34
N ARG A 568 -6.05 -5.13 -18.12
CA ARG A 568 -6.43 -3.72 -18.11
C ARG A 568 -5.90 -3.03 -19.35
N GLY A 569 -6.65 -2.06 -19.87
CA GLY A 569 -6.23 -1.31 -21.03
C GLY A 569 -7.05 -0.05 -21.28
N ILE A 570 -6.57 0.74 -22.22
CA ILE A 570 -7.22 1.96 -22.69
C ILE A 570 -7.37 1.88 -24.20
N PHE A 571 -8.60 2.08 -24.67
CA PHE A 571 -8.85 2.36 -26.07
C PHE A 571 -9.14 3.84 -26.24
N HIS A 572 -8.66 4.43 -27.33
CA HIS A 572 -9.18 5.72 -27.78
C HIS A 572 -9.14 5.84 -29.30
N ASN A 573 -10.05 6.65 -29.85
CA ASN A 573 -10.00 7.03 -31.26
C ASN A 573 -8.83 7.99 -31.55
N LYS A 574 -8.54 8.21 -32.83
CA LYS A 574 -7.44 9.10 -33.27
C LYS A 574 -7.52 10.51 -32.68
N ASN A 575 -8.74 11.04 -32.57
CA ASN A 575 -8.97 12.41 -32.10
C ASN A 575 -9.05 12.53 -30.57
N LYS A 576 -8.89 11.42 -29.83
CA LYS A 576 -9.00 11.40 -28.36
C LYS A 576 -10.35 11.91 -27.84
N THR A 577 -11.41 11.78 -28.65
CA THR A 577 -12.77 12.23 -28.34
C THR A 577 -13.72 11.10 -27.95
N PHE A 578 -13.31 9.85 -28.17
CA PHE A 578 -13.99 8.64 -27.70
C PHE A 578 -12.97 7.70 -27.08
N LEU A 579 -13.20 7.27 -25.84
CA LEU A 579 -12.29 6.46 -25.04
C LEU A 579 -13.04 5.35 -24.33
N VAL A 580 -12.36 4.22 -24.10
CA VAL A 580 -12.86 3.14 -23.25
C VAL A 580 -11.77 2.71 -22.28
N TRP A 581 -12.04 2.78 -20.99
CA TRP A 581 -11.22 2.10 -19.97
C TRP A 581 -11.73 0.68 -19.80
N VAL A 582 -10.80 -0.28 -19.78
CA VAL A 582 -11.09 -1.71 -19.65
C VAL A 582 -10.63 -2.21 -18.29
N CYS A 583 -11.55 -2.82 -17.54
CA CYS A 583 -11.32 -3.52 -16.27
C CYS A 583 -10.70 -2.67 -15.14
N GLU A 584 -11.15 -1.42 -14.99
CA GLU A 584 -10.82 -0.56 -13.84
C GLU A 584 -11.76 -0.86 -12.65
N GLU A 585 -12.80 -0.06 -12.40
CA GLU A 585 -13.85 -0.38 -11.40
C GLU A 585 -14.96 -1.26 -12.00
N ASP A 586 -15.41 -0.94 -13.22
CA ASP A 586 -16.37 -1.75 -14.00
C ASP A 586 -15.63 -2.47 -15.16
N HIS A 587 -16.32 -3.40 -15.85
CA HIS A 587 -15.72 -4.08 -17.02
C HIS A 587 -15.29 -3.09 -18.10
N ILE A 588 -16.17 -2.13 -18.41
CA ILE A 588 -15.81 -1.00 -19.27
C ILE A 588 -16.41 0.32 -18.76
N ARG A 589 -15.64 1.38 -18.93
CA ARG A 589 -16.12 2.76 -18.85
C ARG A 589 -16.01 3.40 -20.23
N ILE A 590 -17.15 3.63 -20.87
CA ILE A 590 -17.23 4.22 -22.21
C ILE A 590 -17.38 5.72 -22.06
N ILE A 591 -16.53 6.48 -22.73
CA ILE A 591 -16.38 7.91 -22.53
C ILE A 591 -16.38 8.61 -23.89
N SER A 592 -17.15 9.68 -23.99
CA SER A 592 -17.05 10.65 -25.07
C SER A 592 -16.73 12.01 -24.47
N MET A 593 -15.79 12.74 -25.07
CA MET A 593 -15.42 14.08 -24.62
C MET A 593 -14.87 14.92 -25.76
N GLN A 594 -14.90 16.25 -25.61
CA GLN A 594 -14.18 17.20 -26.45
C GLN A 594 -14.05 18.55 -25.74
N GLN A 595 -13.21 19.45 -26.27
CA GLN A 595 -13.15 20.84 -25.84
C GLN A 595 -14.44 21.59 -26.22
N GLY A 596 -14.80 22.61 -25.45
CA GLY A 596 -16.02 23.40 -25.65
C GLY A 596 -17.30 22.77 -25.08
N GLY A 597 -18.43 23.44 -25.35
CA GLY A 597 -19.74 23.18 -24.74
C GLY A 597 -20.70 22.28 -25.53
N ASP A 598 -20.27 21.71 -26.67
CA ASP A 598 -21.13 20.92 -27.56
C ASP A 598 -21.49 19.53 -26.98
N LEU A 599 -22.48 19.54 -26.09
CA LEU A 599 -23.03 18.35 -25.46
C LEU A 599 -23.70 17.42 -26.48
N ALA A 600 -24.35 17.98 -27.51
CA ALA A 600 -25.04 17.19 -28.52
C ALA A 600 -24.07 16.30 -29.31
N ALA A 601 -22.95 16.86 -29.76
CA ALA A 601 -21.91 16.09 -30.46
C ALA A 601 -21.29 15.02 -29.55
N VAL A 602 -20.96 15.38 -28.30
CA VAL A 602 -20.39 14.43 -27.32
C VAL A 602 -21.35 13.28 -27.05
N TYR A 603 -22.63 13.58 -26.79
CA TYR A 603 -23.67 12.59 -26.50
C TYR A 603 -23.93 11.70 -27.72
N ARG A 604 -24.11 12.26 -28.91
CA ARG A 604 -24.31 11.50 -30.16
C ARG A 604 -23.16 10.52 -30.41
N ARG A 605 -21.92 10.96 -30.25
CA ARG A 605 -20.74 10.11 -30.37
C ARG A 605 -20.73 9.01 -29.31
N LEU A 606 -21.09 9.32 -28.06
CA LEU A 606 -21.19 8.30 -27.01
C LEU A 606 -22.19 7.21 -27.38
N ILE A 607 -23.42 7.58 -27.73
CA ILE A 607 -24.51 6.62 -27.99
C ILE A 607 -24.18 5.74 -29.21
N LYS A 608 -23.68 6.32 -30.31
CA LYS A 608 -23.24 5.54 -31.47
C LYS A 608 -22.17 4.52 -31.09
N GLY A 609 -21.20 4.93 -30.27
CA GLY A 609 -20.15 4.04 -29.77
C GLY A 609 -20.70 2.90 -28.90
N ILE A 610 -21.64 3.20 -27.99
CA ILE A 610 -22.34 2.19 -27.18
C ILE A 610 -23.06 1.18 -28.08
N GLN A 611 -23.88 1.65 -29.03
CA GLN A 611 -24.65 0.81 -29.93
C GLN A 611 -23.74 -0.14 -30.75
N MET A 612 -22.59 0.37 -31.23
CA MET A 612 -21.62 -0.46 -31.95
C MET A 612 -21.02 -1.56 -31.05
N ILE A 613 -20.68 -1.23 -29.81
CA ILE A 613 -20.13 -2.20 -28.85
C ILE A 613 -21.18 -3.24 -28.44
N GLU A 614 -22.44 -2.84 -28.25
CA GLU A 614 -23.56 -3.72 -27.89
C GLU A 614 -23.85 -4.77 -28.98
N THR A 615 -23.47 -4.53 -30.24
CA THR A 615 -23.55 -5.58 -31.28
C THR A 615 -22.59 -6.75 -31.07
N LYS A 616 -21.60 -6.59 -30.19
CA LYS A 616 -20.52 -7.57 -29.92
C LYS A 616 -20.53 -8.09 -28.48
N LEU A 617 -21.11 -7.34 -27.54
CA LEU A 617 -21.11 -7.64 -26.11
C LEU A 617 -22.51 -7.49 -25.54
N ASN A 618 -22.95 -8.46 -24.75
CA ASN A 618 -24.17 -8.35 -23.96
C ASN A 618 -23.85 -7.69 -22.62
N PHE A 619 -24.62 -6.68 -22.24
CA PHE A 619 -24.44 -5.98 -20.97
C PHE A 619 -25.45 -6.42 -19.93
N ALA A 620 -24.97 -6.62 -18.71
CA ALA A 620 -25.80 -6.97 -17.57
C ALA A 620 -26.80 -5.85 -17.25
N HIS A 621 -28.07 -6.20 -17.25
CA HIS A 621 -29.19 -5.29 -17.06
C HIS A 621 -30.28 -5.97 -16.22
N SER A 622 -31.03 -5.21 -15.42
CA SER A 622 -32.23 -5.67 -14.74
C SER A 622 -33.38 -4.68 -14.86
N ASP A 623 -34.61 -5.16 -14.86
CA ASP A 623 -35.80 -4.30 -14.93
C ASP A 623 -35.88 -3.31 -13.74
N LYS A 624 -35.38 -3.72 -12.58
CA LYS A 624 -35.41 -2.91 -11.35
C LYS A 624 -34.33 -1.83 -11.36
N PHE A 625 -33.11 -2.19 -11.74
CA PHE A 625 -31.93 -1.33 -11.57
C PHE A 625 -31.33 -0.80 -12.86
N GLY A 626 -31.86 -1.12 -14.03
CA GLY A 626 -31.25 -0.77 -15.31
C GLY A 626 -29.95 -1.52 -15.51
N TYR A 627 -28.95 -0.86 -16.12
CA TYR A 627 -27.62 -1.46 -16.28
C TYR A 627 -26.94 -1.67 -14.92
N LEU A 628 -26.35 -2.85 -14.74
CA LEU A 628 -25.70 -3.27 -13.50
C LEU A 628 -24.21 -2.95 -13.50
N THR A 629 -23.73 -2.39 -12.39
CA THR A 629 -22.34 -1.94 -12.18
C THR A 629 -21.79 -2.45 -10.87
N CYS A 630 -20.47 -2.37 -10.69
CA CYS A 630 -19.80 -2.76 -9.46
C CYS A 630 -20.26 -1.92 -8.25
N CYS A 631 -20.34 -0.61 -8.42
CA CYS A 631 -20.83 0.28 -7.36
C CYS A 631 -22.35 0.54 -7.52
N PRO A 632 -23.17 0.38 -6.47
CA PRO A 632 -24.61 0.68 -6.54
C PRO A 632 -24.92 2.14 -6.89
N SER A 633 -23.99 3.06 -6.66
CA SER A 633 -24.13 4.48 -7.04
C SER A 633 -24.19 4.71 -8.56
N ASN A 634 -23.72 3.77 -9.37
CA ASN A 634 -23.64 3.88 -10.83
C ASN A 634 -24.69 3.03 -11.57
N LEU A 635 -25.74 2.55 -10.89
CA LEU A 635 -26.85 1.82 -11.52
C LEU A 635 -27.72 2.71 -12.42
N GLY A 636 -28.70 2.10 -13.10
CA GLY A 636 -29.67 2.76 -13.97
C GLY A 636 -29.10 3.04 -15.34
N THR A 637 -29.08 4.31 -15.72
CA THR A 637 -28.41 4.80 -16.94
C THR A 637 -26.91 4.57 -16.91
N THR A 638 -26.35 4.52 -15.68
CA THR A 638 -24.92 4.62 -15.36
C THR A 638 -24.27 5.90 -15.92
N MET A 639 -25.08 6.85 -16.37
CA MET A 639 -24.64 8.00 -17.17
C MET A 639 -24.25 9.17 -16.29
N ARG A 640 -23.00 9.61 -16.45
CA ARG A 640 -22.54 10.90 -15.94
C ARG A 640 -22.23 11.81 -17.11
N ALA A 641 -23.10 12.78 -17.35
CA ALA A 641 -22.83 13.93 -18.19
C ALA A 641 -22.18 15.01 -17.32
N SER A 642 -21.13 15.63 -17.83
CA SER A 642 -20.33 16.60 -17.08
C SER A 642 -19.69 17.65 -17.99
N VAL A 643 -19.45 18.82 -17.42
CA VAL A 643 -18.67 19.90 -18.02
C VAL A 643 -17.63 20.38 -17.03
N LEU A 644 -16.47 20.80 -17.54
CA LEU A 644 -15.51 21.56 -16.77
C LEU A 644 -15.85 23.06 -16.92
N LEU A 645 -16.46 23.64 -15.89
CA LEU A 645 -17.14 24.92 -15.94
C LEU A 645 -16.41 25.99 -15.12
N LYS A 646 -16.06 27.11 -15.74
CA LYS A 646 -15.48 28.31 -15.13
C LYS A 646 -16.60 29.20 -14.59
N ILE A 647 -16.73 29.26 -13.27
CA ILE A 647 -17.75 30.05 -12.56
C ILE A 647 -17.15 30.77 -11.33
N PRO A 648 -16.08 31.57 -11.51
CA PRO A 648 -15.36 32.17 -10.38
C PRO A 648 -16.24 33.04 -9.48
N LYS A 649 -17.24 33.75 -10.02
CA LYS A 649 -18.11 34.63 -9.23
C LYS A 649 -19.13 33.83 -8.43
N LEU A 650 -19.79 32.84 -9.04
CA LEU A 650 -20.74 31.97 -8.36
C LEU A 650 -20.04 31.07 -7.32
N SER A 651 -18.83 30.59 -7.62
CA SER A 651 -18.05 29.79 -6.66
C SER A 651 -17.62 30.57 -5.42
N ALA A 652 -17.41 31.88 -5.55
CA ALA A 652 -17.16 32.77 -4.41
C ALA A 652 -18.39 32.86 -3.48
N GLN A 653 -19.58 32.48 -3.96
CA GLN A 653 -20.83 32.42 -3.20
C GLN A 653 -21.26 30.96 -2.98
N LYS A 654 -20.46 30.19 -2.23
CA LYS A 654 -20.60 28.73 -2.11
C LYS A 654 -22.01 28.24 -1.76
N ALA A 655 -22.68 28.91 -0.82
CA ALA A 655 -24.05 28.55 -0.43
C ALA A 655 -25.05 28.63 -1.61
N LYS A 656 -24.93 29.69 -2.44
CA LYS A 656 -25.77 29.87 -3.63
C LYS A 656 -25.45 28.83 -4.71
N MET A 657 -24.17 28.52 -4.90
CA MET A 657 -23.75 27.45 -5.80
C MET A 657 -24.35 26.10 -5.38
N ASP A 658 -24.29 25.78 -4.08
CA ASP A 658 -24.81 24.52 -3.54
C ASP A 658 -26.35 24.46 -3.64
N GLU A 659 -27.05 25.58 -3.44
CA GLU A 659 -28.49 25.71 -3.68
C GLU A 659 -28.85 25.38 -5.13
N VAL A 660 -28.12 25.94 -6.11
CA VAL A 660 -28.35 25.67 -7.53
C VAL A 660 -28.05 24.20 -7.85
N CYS A 661 -26.96 23.64 -7.32
CA CYS A 661 -26.67 22.21 -7.45
C CYS A 661 -27.81 21.36 -6.90
N ALA A 662 -28.35 21.67 -5.72
CA ALA A 662 -29.46 20.93 -5.13
C ALA A 662 -30.73 21.03 -5.99
N LYS A 663 -31.10 22.24 -6.42
CA LYS A 663 -32.28 22.51 -7.24
C LYS A 663 -32.28 21.75 -8.57
N TYR A 664 -31.15 21.76 -9.27
CA TYR A 664 -30.99 21.08 -10.55
C TYR A 664 -30.41 19.66 -10.43
N ARG A 665 -30.29 19.15 -9.20
CA ARG A 665 -29.83 17.79 -8.92
C ARG A 665 -28.47 17.51 -9.56
N LEU A 666 -27.57 18.47 -9.46
CA LEU A 666 -26.19 18.38 -9.91
C LEU A 666 -25.25 18.04 -8.75
N GLN A 667 -24.07 17.57 -9.10
CA GLN A 667 -22.93 17.43 -8.21
C GLN A 667 -21.77 18.25 -8.77
N ALA A 668 -21.18 19.10 -7.93
CA ALA A 668 -19.95 19.81 -8.21
C ALA A 668 -18.75 19.11 -7.58
N ARG A 669 -17.67 18.95 -8.35
CA ARG A 669 -16.39 18.36 -7.91
C ARG A 669 -15.22 19.26 -8.32
N GLY A 670 -14.07 19.04 -7.72
CA GLY A 670 -12.84 19.76 -8.04
C GLY A 670 -12.31 19.51 -9.46
N LEU A 671 -11.24 20.21 -9.83
CA LEU A 671 -10.65 20.18 -11.17
C LEU A 671 -10.26 18.77 -11.66
N HIS A 672 -9.83 17.89 -10.75
CA HIS A 672 -9.36 16.54 -11.07
C HIS A 672 -10.34 15.45 -10.61
N GLY A 673 -11.62 15.80 -10.41
CA GLY A 673 -12.67 14.85 -10.04
C GLY A 673 -12.95 14.79 -8.54
N GLU A 674 -13.38 13.62 -8.06
CA GLU A 674 -13.81 13.46 -6.67
C GLU A 674 -12.67 13.77 -5.70
N HIS A 675 -12.97 14.52 -4.63
CA HIS A 675 -12.02 14.90 -3.57
C HIS A 675 -10.86 15.82 -3.98
N THR A 676 -10.98 16.57 -5.08
CA THR A 676 -9.98 17.57 -5.49
C THR A 676 -10.46 19.01 -5.26
N GLU A 677 -9.52 19.96 -5.17
CA GLU A 677 -9.83 21.39 -5.02
C GLU A 677 -10.03 22.10 -6.37
N SER A 678 -10.63 23.30 -6.35
CA SER A 678 -10.89 24.16 -7.51
C SER A 678 -10.37 25.58 -7.24
N PRO A 679 -9.05 25.81 -7.29
CA PRO A 679 -8.45 27.07 -6.85
C PRO A 679 -8.76 28.28 -7.74
N ASP A 680 -9.16 28.05 -9.00
CA ASP A 680 -9.42 29.09 -10.01
C ASP A 680 -10.92 29.33 -10.28
N GLY A 681 -11.81 28.71 -9.48
CA GLY A 681 -13.25 28.77 -9.71
C GLY A 681 -13.75 27.86 -10.85
N THR A 682 -12.92 26.90 -11.30
CA THR A 682 -13.28 25.90 -12.29
C THR A 682 -13.75 24.61 -11.62
N TYR A 683 -14.97 24.16 -11.91
CA TYR A 683 -15.59 22.97 -11.31
C TYR A 683 -16.01 21.93 -12.34
N ASP A 684 -15.87 20.65 -12.01
CA ASP A 684 -16.54 19.57 -12.72
C ASP A 684 -18.00 19.50 -12.23
N ILE A 685 -18.91 20.00 -13.07
CA ILE A 685 -20.35 20.00 -12.82
C ILE A 685 -20.98 18.84 -13.58
N SER A 686 -21.75 18.01 -12.88
CA SER A 686 -22.37 16.82 -13.46
C SER A 686 -23.77 16.57 -12.93
N ASN A 687 -24.61 15.83 -13.66
CA ASN A 687 -25.86 15.32 -13.07
C ASN A 687 -25.55 14.44 -11.84
N LYS A 688 -26.40 14.46 -10.81
CA LYS A 688 -26.29 13.59 -9.63
C LYS A 688 -27.03 12.26 -9.83
N ARG A 689 -28.24 12.30 -10.41
CA ARG A 689 -29.10 11.13 -10.60
C ARG A 689 -28.58 10.19 -11.69
N ARG A 690 -28.76 8.88 -11.47
CA ARG A 690 -28.40 7.82 -12.44
C ARG A 690 -29.54 6.82 -12.64
N LEU A 691 -30.28 6.54 -11.57
CA LEU A 691 -31.45 5.67 -11.51
C LEU A 691 -32.74 6.51 -11.47
N GLY A 692 -33.86 5.97 -11.98
CA GLY A 692 -35.14 6.70 -11.99
C GLY A 692 -35.39 7.63 -13.17
N LEU A 693 -34.54 7.60 -14.20
CA LEU A 693 -34.62 8.48 -15.37
C LEU A 693 -33.94 7.83 -16.58
N THR A 694 -34.26 8.31 -17.78
CA THR A 694 -33.61 7.85 -19.02
C THR A 694 -32.25 8.53 -19.23
N GLU A 695 -31.43 7.99 -20.12
CA GLU A 695 -30.16 8.60 -20.53
C GLU A 695 -30.35 10.02 -21.09
N LEU A 696 -31.38 10.20 -21.93
CA LEU A 696 -31.71 11.50 -22.49
C LEU A 696 -32.06 12.51 -21.38
N THR A 697 -32.89 12.09 -20.42
CA THR A 697 -33.28 12.94 -19.28
C THR A 697 -32.08 13.28 -18.41
N ALA A 698 -31.18 12.31 -18.17
CA ALA A 698 -29.97 12.52 -17.37
C ALA A 698 -29.04 13.56 -17.99
N ALA A 699 -28.86 13.53 -19.32
CA ALA A 699 -28.08 14.53 -20.05
C ALA A 699 -28.79 15.90 -20.07
N GLN A 700 -30.12 15.92 -20.21
CA GLN A 700 -30.92 17.14 -20.19
C GLN A 700 -30.91 17.83 -18.82
N GLU A 701 -31.05 17.10 -17.71
CA GLU A 701 -30.94 17.65 -16.35
C GLU A 701 -29.59 18.38 -16.15
N MET A 702 -28.49 17.80 -16.67
CA MET A 702 -27.17 18.44 -16.64
C MET A 702 -27.15 19.71 -17.49
N ALA A 703 -27.66 19.64 -18.72
CA ALA A 703 -27.67 20.76 -19.67
C ALA A 703 -28.42 21.97 -19.11
N GLU A 704 -29.63 21.77 -18.59
CA GLU A 704 -30.48 22.82 -18.01
C GLU A 704 -29.81 23.46 -16.78
N GLY A 705 -29.25 22.63 -15.91
CA GLY A 705 -28.56 23.10 -14.71
C GLY A 705 -27.31 23.92 -15.01
N VAL A 706 -26.49 23.48 -15.98
CA VAL A 706 -25.30 24.22 -16.43
C VAL A 706 -25.69 25.52 -17.11
N ALA A 707 -26.70 25.53 -17.97
CA ALA A 707 -27.20 26.74 -18.60
C ALA A 707 -27.63 27.78 -17.54
N GLN A 708 -28.32 27.33 -16.48
CA GLN A 708 -28.71 28.20 -15.37
C GLN A 708 -27.49 28.74 -14.60
N MET A 709 -26.48 27.91 -14.33
CA MET A 709 -25.24 28.35 -13.68
C MET A 709 -24.50 29.40 -14.50
N ILE A 710 -24.39 29.22 -15.82
CA ILE A 710 -23.79 30.20 -16.73
C ILE A 710 -24.56 31.52 -16.71
N GLN A 711 -25.90 31.46 -16.73
CA GLN A 711 -26.73 32.66 -16.64
C GLN A 711 -26.51 33.41 -15.32
N LEU A 712 -26.41 32.69 -14.21
CA LEU A 712 -26.14 33.27 -12.89
C LEU A 712 -24.73 33.90 -12.84
N GLU A 713 -23.72 33.21 -13.36
CA GLU A 713 -22.34 33.73 -13.45
C GLU A 713 -22.26 35.04 -14.24
N LYS A 714 -23.03 35.17 -15.33
CA LYS A 714 -23.11 36.41 -16.12
C LYS A 714 -23.79 37.56 -15.38
N SER A 715 -24.69 37.25 -14.45
CA SER A 715 -25.47 38.24 -13.69
C SER A 715 -24.76 38.76 -12.44
N LEU A 716 -23.79 37.99 -11.93
CA LEU A 716 -22.87 38.39 -10.87
C LEU A 716 -21.72 39.20 -11.47
#